data_AF-A0A934WRN4-F1
#
_entry.id   AF-A0A934WRN4-F1
#
_cell.length_a   1.000
_cell.length_b   1.000
_cell.length_c   1.000
_cell.angle_alpha   90.00
_cell.angle_beta   90.00
_cell.angle_gamma   90.00
#
_symmetry.space_group_name_H-M   'P 1'
#
loop_
_entity.id
_entity.type
_entity.pdbx_description
1 polymer ?
#
loop_
_entity_poly.entity_id
_entity_poly.type
_entity_poly.pdbx_seq_one_letter_code
_entity_poly.pdbx_strand_id
1 'polypeptide(L)'
;MKKIMCVLLAVFLLVSVIPLAANAAEGDSKTITINENGDYVLDENDYNAVDIDGVTGKITLADAGVFSTGRSAIKVKNKSDVTFVLEGFNTIEGDSNAYSCGIEVEYGSKVTFEGQGTLNVTGGLWGAAIGSYGTDRNIPAEERVKVGEITINSGYINAFAGRRGSGIGSGYHVDANLITINGGVIHAYGNECGAGIGTGYGTSGGAIGVAAVGDYSAGRIVINGGEVYAATAWNQGFDYSDLAALNANDPGTFAAGIGGGYGSSAPDIEINGGKVVAIGSCGGAGIGGGRGTSSSSKYNKDTYTVNVKIGGNADVTAISADSRGNEINSGGAAIGSGRGSHTGGTIEITGNAKVTAICATQATAIGASKQKSPVDGATPVADSIVISDNVELFAATAGNYAVDKDAASLSINDNYFGSSDRWFFGESAAAITDVANVKVESTKGDMTYSAPAGTVSVWARIKKQETQPDEPVTPDEPADEGKTGLRIDVPLKMAVVFEDGTVYYGGEMKDVTVGKEYAFQMCAVNWDNGKFDDNGNGIRGTVVYRMEVVHQNEFNELAKTAKEDPDRYTVKGIDIIDNVGKKIIINIDAKDTHLETDVNSFFMAYRFHFEGQDYNKQTGIKQVINTPLESLSVNLPLGSTITCDAYHNYEKVNSADILITNNSGEGIYEDEFLTSVNDYTWK
;
A
#
# COMPACT_ATOMS: atom_id res chain seq x y z
N MET A 1 -36.59 3.46 61.37
CA MET A 1 -36.03 4.56 60.56
C MET A 1 -35.21 3.89 59.45
N LYS A 2 -35.68 3.74 58.20
CA LYS A 2 -35.64 4.72 57.07
C LYS A 2 -34.29 5.47 57.08
N LYS A 3 -33.38 5.35 56.09
CA LYS A 3 -33.42 5.60 54.63
C LYS A 3 -32.15 4.98 53.96
N ILE A 4 -32.16 4.21 52.86
CA ILE A 4 -32.33 4.50 51.39
C ILE A 4 -31.02 4.82 50.62
N MET A 5 -30.71 3.95 49.63
CA MET A 5 -30.08 4.08 48.26
C MET A 5 -28.70 4.75 48.07
N CYS A 6 -27.82 4.41 47.10
CA CYS A 6 -27.92 3.87 45.71
C CYS A 6 -26.77 2.86 45.44
N VAL A 7 -26.97 1.68 44.82
CA VAL A 7 -27.00 1.38 43.37
C VAL A 7 -25.74 1.83 42.59
N LEU A 8 -24.83 0.89 42.28
CA LEU A 8 -24.37 0.68 40.91
C LEU A 8 -24.15 -0.82 40.69
N LEU A 9 -25.07 -1.38 39.90
CA LEU A 9 -25.12 -2.74 39.41
C LEU A 9 -24.18 -2.81 38.19
N ALA A 10 -22.95 -3.27 38.36
CA ALA A 10 -22.14 -3.71 37.22
C ALA A 10 -22.70 -5.07 36.79
N VAL A 11 -23.59 -5.02 35.80
CA VAL A 11 -24.05 -6.18 35.04
C VAL A 11 -22.80 -6.78 34.39
N PHE A 12 -22.20 -7.77 35.03
CA PHE A 12 -21.46 -8.81 34.31
C PHE A 12 -22.50 -9.48 33.43
N LEU A 13 -22.58 -9.03 32.18
CA LEU A 13 -23.20 -9.81 31.12
C LEU A 13 -22.44 -11.15 31.14
N LEU A 14 -23.11 -12.21 31.58
CA LEU A 14 -22.75 -13.56 31.18
C LEU A 14 -22.79 -13.55 29.65
N VAL A 15 -21.65 -13.27 29.01
CA VAL A 15 -21.40 -13.77 27.66
C VAL A 15 -21.29 -15.27 27.88
N SER A 16 -22.35 -16.00 27.53
CA SER A 16 -22.26 -17.44 27.44
C SER A 16 -21.34 -17.76 26.27
N VAL A 17 -20.04 -17.69 26.50
CA VAL A 17 -19.05 -18.28 25.60
C VAL A 17 -19.33 -19.77 25.68
N ILE A 18 -19.84 -20.35 24.60
CA ILE A 18 -19.99 -21.80 24.49
C ILE A 18 -18.66 -22.28 23.89
N PRO A 19 -17.70 -22.76 24.70
CA PRO A 19 -16.60 -23.53 24.13
C PRO A 19 -17.21 -24.76 23.46
N LEU A 20 -17.02 -24.91 22.16
CA LEU A 20 -17.49 -26.11 21.45
C LEU A 20 -16.57 -27.28 21.84
N ALA A 21 -16.91 -27.97 22.93
CA ALA A 21 -16.30 -29.25 23.25
C ALA A 21 -16.75 -30.27 22.19
N ALA A 22 -15.87 -30.58 21.24
CA ALA A 22 -16.03 -31.69 20.32
C ALA A 22 -16.02 -33.01 21.12
N ASN A 23 -17.15 -33.72 21.18
CA ASN A 23 -17.16 -35.12 21.60
C ASN A 23 -16.59 -35.98 20.46
N ALA A 24 -15.26 -36.03 20.34
CA ALA A 24 -14.59 -36.91 19.39
C ALA A 24 -14.48 -38.33 19.98
N ALA A 25 -15.23 -39.28 19.41
CA ALA A 25 -14.84 -40.67 19.46
C ALA A 25 -13.58 -40.84 18.60
N GLU A 26 -12.64 -41.64 19.10
CA GLU A 26 -11.35 -41.93 18.47
C GLU A 26 -11.55 -42.40 17.01
N GLY A 27 -11.35 -41.49 16.04
CA GLY A 27 -11.32 -41.80 14.60
C GLY A 27 -12.19 -40.96 13.65
N ASP A 28 -13.10 -40.08 14.10
CA ASP A 28 -14.11 -39.48 13.21
C ASP A 28 -14.10 -37.93 13.15
N SER A 29 -14.43 -37.40 11.97
CA SER A 29 -14.28 -36.00 11.51
C SER A 29 -14.66 -34.86 12.49
N LYS A 30 -13.74 -33.91 12.75
CA LYS A 30 -14.00 -32.65 13.50
C LYS A 30 -14.73 -31.59 12.67
N THR A 31 -15.91 -31.94 12.15
CA THR A 31 -16.78 -30.98 11.44
C THR A 31 -17.73 -30.31 12.42
N ILE A 32 -17.73 -28.99 12.45
CA ILE A 32 -18.61 -28.17 13.29
C ILE A 32 -19.75 -27.60 12.46
N THR A 33 -20.96 -27.58 13.04
CA THR A 33 -22.09 -26.82 12.51
C THR A 33 -22.55 -25.80 13.54
N ILE A 34 -22.60 -24.52 13.15
CA ILE A 34 -23.12 -23.40 13.91
C ILE A 34 -24.43 -22.97 13.24
N ASN A 35 -25.55 -23.18 13.91
CA ASN A 35 -26.91 -22.93 13.39
C ASN A 35 -27.82 -22.20 14.39
N GLU A 36 -27.24 -21.74 15.49
CA GLU A 36 -27.91 -20.89 16.47
C GLU A 36 -27.17 -19.55 16.55
N ASN A 37 -27.91 -18.49 16.86
CA ASN A 37 -27.30 -17.17 17.05
C ASN A 37 -26.55 -17.15 18.38
N GLY A 38 -25.33 -16.63 18.36
CA GLY A 38 -24.50 -16.55 19.55
C GLY A 38 -23.07 -16.15 19.24
N ASP A 39 -22.28 -16.08 20.31
CA ASP A 39 -20.85 -15.86 20.23
C ASP A 39 -20.13 -17.21 20.40
N TYR A 40 -19.30 -17.55 19.42
CA TYR A 40 -18.58 -18.80 19.36
C TYR A 40 -17.07 -18.53 19.36
N VAL A 41 -16.29 -19.49 19.85
CA VAL A 41 -14.83 -19.46 19.79
C VAL A 41 -14.37 -20.74 19.13
N LEU A 42 -13.51 -20.59 18.11
CA LEU A 42 -12.75 -21.65 17.49
C LEU A 42 -11.31 -21.47 17.95
N ASP A 43 -10.82 -22.39 18.79
CA ASP A 43 -9.52 -22.30 19.47
C ASP A 43 -8.67 -23.57 19.30
N GLU A 44 -9.10 -24.49 18.43
CA GLU A 44 -8.36 -25.69 18.08
C GLU A 44 -7.73 -25.60 16.68
N ASN A 45 -6.62 -26.31 16.49
CA ASN A 45 -5.79 -26.28 15.28
C ASN A 45 -6.02 -27.48 14.33
N ASP A 46 -7.16 -28.16 14.39
CA ASP A 46 -7.41 -29.40 13.65
C ASP A 46 -8.88 -29.65 13.29
N TYR A 47 -9.67 -28.59 13.06
CA TYR A 47 -11.03 -28.75 12.54
C TYR A 47 -11.02 -29.22 11.07
N ASN A 48 -11.94 -30.11 10.71
CA ASN A 48 -12.08 -30.59 9.34
C ASN A 48 -12.95 -29.70 8.46
N ALA A 49 -13.94 -29.03 9.06
CA ALA A 49 -14.80 -28.05 8.40
C ALA A 49 -15.67 -27.32 9.43
N VAL A 50 -16.12 -26.11 9.08
CA VAL A 50 -17.08 -25.33 9.85
C VAL A 50 -18.22 -24.88 8.94
N ASP A 51 -19.44 -25.31 9.24
CA ASP A 51 -20.68 -24.91 8.58
C ASP A 51 -21.42 -23.86 9.42
N ILE A 52 -21.58 -22.64 8.91
CA ILE A 52 -22.33 -21.55 9.55
C ILE A 52 -23.62 -21.35 8.76
N ASP A 53 -24.76 -21.64 9.38
CA ASP A 53 -26.04 -21.84 8.69
C ASP A 53 -27.17 -21.00 9.31
N GLY A 54 -27.50 -19.88 8.63
CA GLY A 54 -28.58 -18.98 9.05
C GLY A 54 -28.30 -18.22 10.35
N VAL A 55 -27.03 -17.91 10.63
CA VAL A 55 -26.57 -17.37 11.91
C VAL A 55 -26.24 -15.88 11.81
N THR A 56 -26.62 -15.14 12.84
CA THR A 56 -26.10 -13.79 13.12
C THR A 56 -25.37 -13.80 14.46
N GLY A 57 -24.10 -13.39 14.48
CA GLY A 57 -23.29 -13.43 15.70
C GLY A 57 -21.80 -13.23 15.47
N LYS A 58 -21.02 -13.41 16.53
CA LYS A 58 -19.56 -13.35 16.47
C LYS A 58 -18.94 -14.73 16.54
N ILE A 59 -17.87 -14.93 15.78
CA ILE A 59 -17.05 -16.14 15.83
C ILE A 59 -15.62 -15.70 16.03
N THR A 60 -15.05 -16.00 17.18
CA THR A 60 -13.63 -15.71 17.46
C THR A 60 -12.81 -16.84 16.88
N LEU A 61 -11.82 -16.50 16.06
CA LEU A 61 -10.76 -17.40 15.62
C LEU A 61 -9.56 -17.09 16.50
N ALA A 62 -9.17 -18.03 17.38
CA ALA A 62 -8.11 -17.84 18.36
C ALA A 62 -7.09 -18.98 18.23
N ASP A 63 -6.07 -18.79 17.40
CA ASP A 63 -5.16 -19.87 17.00
C ASP A 63 -5.92 -21.06 16.35
N ALA A 64 -6.91 -20.75 15.52
CA ALA A 64 -7.78 -21.73 14.87
C ALA A 64 -7.15 -22.31 13.59
N GLY A 65 -7.28 -23.62 13.43
CA GLY A 65 -6.86 -24.37 12.24
C GLY A 65 -8.03 -25.13 11.63
N VAL A 66 -8.43 -24.79 10.40
CA VAL A 66 -9.49 -25.51 9.67
C VAL A 66 -8.95 -26.01 8.34
N PHE A 67 -8.82 -27.32 8.22
CA PHE A 67 -8.21 -27.98 7.06
C PHE A 67 -9.20 -28.97 6.45
N SER A 68 -9.75 -28.59 5.30
CA SER A 68 -10.84 -29.37 4.70
C SER A 68 -10.41 -30.27 3.57
N THR A 69 -11.13 -31.38 3.41
CA THR A 69 -11.02 -32.29 2.27
C THR A 69 -12.36 -32.39 1.56
N GLY A 70 -12.38 -32.18 0.24
CA GLY A 70 -13.54 -32.31 -0.64
C GLY A 70 -14.54 -31.14 -0.59
N ARG A 71 -14.27 -30.08 0.17
CA ARG A 71 -15.20 -28.96 0.42
C ARG A 71 -14.46 -27.70 0.85
N SER A 72 -15.19 -26.60 1.01
CA SER A 72 -14.68 -25.37 1.65
C SER A 72 -14.46 -25.59 3.15
N ALA A 73 -13.44 -24.93 3.69
CA ALA A 73 -13.04 -25.10 5.09
C ALA A 73 -14.06 -24.48 6.03
N ILE A 74 -14.39 -23.21 5.83
CA ILE A 74 -15.49 -22.52 6.49
C ILE A 74 -16.53 -22.19 5.43
N LYS A 75 -17.81 -22.50 5.69
CA LYS A 75 -18.93 -22.18 4.80
C LYS A 75 -19.97 -21.35 5.51
N VAL A 76 -20.17 -20.11 5.05
CA VAL A 76 -21.16 -19.16 5.54
C VAL A 76 -22.34 -19.13 4.57
N LYS A 77 -23.47 -19.67 4.99
CA LYS A 77 -24.63 -19.95 4.13
C LYS A 77 -25.96 -19.48 4.72
N ASN A 78 -27.01 -19.55 3.90
CA ASN A 78 -28.40 -19.29 4.31
C ASN A 78 -28.63 -17.91 4.95
N LYS A 79 -28.03 -16.86 4.35
CA LYS A 79 -28.15 -15.45 4.79
C LYS A 79 -27.57 -15.19 6.17
N SER A 80 -26.49 -15.88 6.51
CA SER A 80 -25.75 -15.61 7.74
C SER A 80 -25.09 -14.22 7.69
N ASP A 81 -25.00 -13.55 8.83
CA ASP A 81 -24.30 -12.27 9.02
C ASP A 81 -23.37 -12.40 10.22
N VAL A 82 -22.11 -12.77 9.95
CA VAL A 82 -21.16 -13.14 10.99
C VAL A 82 -19.95 -12.23 11.02
N THR A 83 -19.52 -11.91 12.23
CA THR A 83 -18.27 -11.20 12.46
C THR A 83 -17.22 -12.18 12.97
N PHE A 84 -16.16 -12.39 12.19
CA PHE A 84 -14.97 -13.12 12.62
C PHE A 84 -14.05 -12.17 13.41
N VAL A 85 -13.83 -12.49 14.69
CA VAL A 85 -12.87 -11.78 15.55
C VAL A 85 -11.55 -12.53 15.51
N LEU A 86 -10.50 -11.90 15.01
CA LEU A 86 -9.18 -12.50 14.81
C LEU A 86 -8.31 -12.30 16.05
N GLU A 87 -7.93 -13.40 16.67
CA GLU A 87 -6.98 -13.50 17.78
C GLU A 87 -5.91 -14.56 17.43
N GLY A 88 -4.68 -14.37 17.92
CA GLY A 88 -3.60 -15.30 17.64
C GLY A 88 -3.32 -15.47 16.13
N PHE A 89 -2.91 -16.69 15.73
CA PHE A 89 -2.54 -17.04 14.38
C PHE A 89 -3.45 -18.13 13.80
N ASN A 90 -4.30 -17.76 12.85
CA ASN A 90 -5.33 -18.63 12.31
C ASN A 90 -4.97 -19.10 10.90
N THR A 91 -5.19 -20.39 10.60
CA THR A 91 -4.90 -20.99 9.30
C THR A 91 -6.11 -21.76 8.77
N ILE A 92 -6.65 -21.32 7.64
CA ILE A 92 -7.87 -21.84 7.05
C ILE A 92 -7.61 -22.28 5.60
N GLU A 93 -7.79 -23.57 5.30
CA GLU A 93 -7.43 -24.14 4.00
C GLU A 93 -8.59 -24.90 3.34
N GLY A 94 -8.97 -24.41 2.16
CA GLY A 94 -9.83 -25.15 1.24
C GLY A 94 -9.07 -26.31 0.58
N ASP A 95 -9.79 -27.33 0.13
CA ASP A 95 -9.18 -28.44 -0.57
C ASP A 95 -8.69 -28.03 -1.96
N SER A 96 -7.36 -28.06 -2.14
CA SER A 96 -6.68 -27.83 -3.42
C SER A 96 -7.19 -28.68 -4.60
N ASN A 97 -7.88 -29.80 -4.34
CA ASN A 97 -8.42 -30.71 -5.35
C ASN A 97 -9.95 -30.60 -5.55
N ALA A 98 -10.64 -29.78 -4.76
CA ALA A 98 -12.08 -29.60 -4.83
C ALA A 98 -12.45 -28.15 -5.11
N TYR A 99 -13.61 -27.95 -5.75
CA TYR A 99 -14.17 -26.61 -5.93
C TYR A 99 -14.55 -26.05 -4.57
N SER A 100 -13.65 -25.26 -3.98
CA SER A 100 -13.73 -24.88 -2.58
C SER A 100 -12.96 -23.60 -2.27
N CYS A 101 -13.34 -22.96 -1.16
CA CYS A 101 -12.65 -21.82 -0.59
C CYS A 101 -12.00 -22.20 0.74
N GLY A 102 -11.07 -21.37 1.23
CA GLY A 102 -10.77 -21.38 2.66
C GLY A 102 -12.00 -20.90 3.43
N ILE A 103 -12.54 -19.74 3.06
CA ILE A 103 -13.79 -19.21 3.60
C ILE A 103 -14.78 -18.96 2.46
N GLU A 104 -15.82 -19.77 2.38
CA GLU A 104 -16.92 -19.62 1.43
C GLU A 104 -18.01 -18.71 1.99
N VAL A 105 -18.41 -17.69 1.22
CA VAL A 105 -19.50 -16.77 1.54
C VAL A 105 -20.57 -16.85 0.47
N GLU A 106 -21.66 -17.55 0.78
CA GLU A 106 -22.79 -17.72 -0.13
C GLU A 106 -23.48 -16.38 -0.41
N TYR A 107 -24.01 -16.22 -1.63
CA TYR A 107 -24.84 -15.08 -1.99
C TYR A 107 -25.95 -14.81 -0.96
N GLY A 108 -26.07 -13.55 -0.53
CA GLY A 108 -27.02 -13.13 0.50
C GLY A 108 -26.54 -13.31 1.94
N SER A 109 -25.40 -13.98 2.15
CA SER A 109 -24.69 -13.96 3.43
C SER A 109 -23.61 -12.86 3.45
N LYS A 110 -23.14 -12.52 4.65
CA LYS A 110 -22.13 -11.50 4.90
C LYS A 110 -21.12 -11.96 5.94
N VAL A 111 -19.87 -11.61 5.72
CA VAL A 111 -18.79 -11.75 6.69
C VAL A 111 -18.14 -10.41 6.98
N THR A 112 -17.81 -10.18 8.25
CA THR A 112 -17.00 -9.05 8.71
C THR A 112 -15.78 -9.59 9.45
N PHE A 113 -14.58 -9.12 9.12
CA PHE A 113 -13.36 -9.47 9.84
C PHE A 113 -12.91 -8.29 10.71
N GLU A 114 -12.60 -8.53 11.98
CA GLU A 114 -12.06 -7.54 12.92
C GLU A 114 -11.09 -8.20 13.90
N GLY A 115 -10.30 -7.41 14.64
CA GLY A 115 -9.32 -7.94 15.60
C GLY A 115 -7.87 -7.57 15.23
N GLN A 116 -6.93 -8.08 16.02
CA GLN A 116 -5.49 -7.84 15.85
C GLN A 116 -4.72 -9.11 15.43
N GLY A 117 -5.39 -10.27 15.43
CA GLY A 117 -4.80 -11.54 15.04
C GLY A 117 -4.51 -11.65 13.54
N THR A 118 -3.78 -12.71 13.22
CA THR A 118 -3.43 -13.10 11.85
C THR A 118 -4.40 -14.12 11.31
N LEU A 119 -4.76 -13.99 10.04
CA LEU A 119 -5.59 -14.93 9.31
C LEU A 119 -4.91 -15.28 7.97
N ASN A 120 -4.43 -16.51 7.87
CA ASN A 120 -3.97 -17.10 6.63
C ASN A 120 -5.10 -17.93 6.03
N VAL A 121 -5.49 -17.60 4.80
CA VAL A 121 -6.55 -18.31 4.09
C VAL A 121 -6.05 -18.74 2.73
N THR A 122 -6.28 -20.01 2.40
CA THR A 122 -5.95 -20.57 1.08
C THR A 122 -7.20 -21.14 0.44
N GLY A 123 -7.46 -20.72 -0.81
CA GLY A 123 -8.55 -21.26 -1.63
C GLY A 123 -8.20 -22.62 -2.23
N GLY A 124 -9.23 -23.41 -2.51
CA GLY A 124 -9.11 -24.67 -3.25
C GLY A 124 -9.22 -24.49 -4.76
N LEU A 125 -9.29 -25.58 -5.51
CA LEU A 125 -9.39 -25.52 -6.97
C LEU A 125 -10.53 -24.59 -7.41
N TRP A 126 -10.24 -23.59 -8.24
CA TRP A 126 -11.23 -22.64 -8.77
C TRP A 126 -11.94 -21.76 -7.74
N GLY A 127 -11.53 -21.79 -6.47
CA GLY A 127 -12.10 -20.96 -5.44
C GLY A 127 -11.23 -19.80 -5.01
N ALA A 128 -11.90 -18.76 -4.56
CA ALA A 128 -11.24 -17.68 -3.86
C ALA A 128 -10.68 -18.18 -2.51
N ALA A 129 -9.72 -17.44 -1.94
CA ALA A 129 -9.35 -17.70 -0.56
C ALA A 129 -10.52 -17.36 0.37
N ILE A 130 -11.01 -16.12 0.24
CA ILE A 130 -12.21 -15.62 0.93
C ILE A 130 -13.21 -15.20 -0.14
N GLY A 131 -14.35 -15.89 -0.20
CA GLY A 131 -15.40 -15.56 -1.15
C GLY A 131 -16.14 -16.76 -1.70
N SER A 132 -16.20 -16.96 -3.02
CA SER A 132 -16.93 -18.08 -3.63
C SER A 132 -16.01 -19.06 -4.36
N TYR A 133 -16.46 -20.32 -4.45
CA TYR A 133 -15.84 -21.29 -5.33
C TYR A 133 -16.38 -21.13 -6.76
N GLY A 134 -15.65 -21.64 -7.74
CA GLY A 134 -15.99 -21.48 -9.14
C GLY A 134 -16.87 -22.58 -9.74
N THR A 135 -17.16 -22.47 -11.03
CA THR A 135 -17.93 -23.48 -11.79
C THR A 135 -17.32 -23.75 -13.16
N ASP A 136 -17.29 -25.02 -13.58
CA ASP A 136 -16.94 -25.41 -14.96
C ASP A 136 -17.98 -25.02 -16.00
N ARG A 137 -19.20 -24.69 -15.56
CA ARG A 137 -20.29 -24.30 -16.45
C ARG A 137 -20.18 -22.83 -16.81
N ASN A 138 -20.43 -22.53 -18.06
CA ASN A 138 -20.72 -21.16 -18.46
C ASN A 138 -22.19 -20.88 -18.10
N ILE A 139 -22.40 -20.03 -17.09
CA ILE A 139 -23.74 -19.64 -16.63
C ILE A 139 -24.09 -18.29 -17.29
N PRO A 140 -25.27 -18.16 -17.94
CA PRO A 140 -25.75 -16.88 -18.46
C PRO A 140 -25.78 -15.79 -17.39
N ALA A 141 -25.55 -14.54 -17.76
CA ALA A 141 -25.39 -13.43 -16.82
C ALA A 141 -26.57 -13.28 -15.85
N GLU A 142 -27.78 -13.53 -16.33
CA GLU A 142 -29.04 -13.47 -15.59
C GLU A 142 -29.22 -14.61 -14.55
N GLU A 143 -28.46 -15.71 -14.69
CA GLU A 143 -28.52 -16.88 -13.81
C GLU A 143 -27.33 -16.97 -12.85
N ARG A 144 -26.31 -16.12 -13.01
CA ARG A 144 -25.12 -16.13 -12.16
C ARG A 144 -25.45 -15.66 -10.76
N VAL A 145 -25.02 -16.44 -9.77
CA VAL A 145 -24.96 -16.00 -8.37
C VAL A 145 -23.69 -15.19 -8.16
N LYS A 146 -23.74 -14.24 -7.23
CA LYS A 146 -22.57 -13.47 -6.81
C LYS A 146 -22.01 -14.05 -5.52
N VAL A 147 -20.78 -13.68 -5.16
CA VAL A 147 -20.31 -13.88 -3.79
C VAL A 147 -21.17 -13.11 -2.77
N GLY A 148 -21.25 -13.59 -1.53
CA GLY A 148 -21.77 -12.79 -0.43
C GLY A 148 -20.90 -11.56 -0.12
N GLU A 149 -21.34 -10.74 0.83
CA GLU A 149 -20.64 -9.50 1.16
C GLU A 149 -19.42 -9.76 2.05
N ILE A 150 -18.30 -9.12 1.75
CA ILE A 150 -17.05 -9.25 2.50
C ILE A 150 -16.66 -7.87 3.03
N THR A 151 -16.52 -7.75 4.35
CA THR A 151 -16.03 -6.54 5.01
C THR A 151 -14.81 -6.87 5.87
N ILE A 152 -13.75 -6.08 5.76
CA ILE A 152 -12.56 -6.19 6.59
C ILE A 152 -12.36 -4.86 7.32
N ASN A 153 -12.44 -4.88 8.66
CA ASN A 153 -12.27 -3.70 9.51
C ASN A 153 -10.84 -3.58 10.06
N SER A 154 -10.20 -4.71 10.40
CA SER A 154 -8.80 -4.77 10.86
C SER A 154 -8.27 -6.21 10.77
N GLY A 155 -7.05 -6.44 11.28
CA GLY A 155 -6.36 -7.73 11.27
C GLY A 155 -5.23 -7.80 10.25
N TYR A 156 -4.43 -8.85 10.34
CA TYR A 156 -3.41 -9.19 9.36
C TYR A 156 -3.92 -10.36 8.52
N ILE A 157 -4.29 -10.13 7.27
CA ILE A 157 -4.95 -11.14 6.44
C ILE A 157 -4.10 -11.46 5.22
N ASN A 158 -3.67 -12.71 5.11
CA ASN A 158 -3.08 -13.25 3.90
C ASN A 158 -4.09 -14.15 3.19
N ALA A 159 -4.56 -13.73 2.03
CA ALA A 159 -5.58 -14.40 1.25
C ALA A 159 -4.98 -14.90 -0.07
N PHE A 160 -4.76 -16.21 -0.16
CA PHE A 160 -4.17 -16.85 -1.33
C PHE A 160 -5.21 -17.65 -2.09
N ALA A 161 -5.49 -17.24 -3.32
CA ALA A 161 -6.44 -17.96 -4.14
C ALA A 161 -5.94 -19.37 -4.50
N GLY A 162 -6.90 -20.28 -4.69
CA GLY A 162 -6.61 -21.44 -5.51
C GLY A 162 -6.66 -21.08 -6.99
N ARG A 163 -6.27 -22.04 -7.83
CA ARG A 163 -6.21 -21.90 -9.29
C ARG A 163 -7.43 -21.16 -9.86
N ARG A 164 -7.25 -20.07 -10.60
CA ARG A 164 -8.30 -19.24 -11.25
C ARG A 164 -9.25 -18.49 -10.32
N GLY A 165 -9.06 -18.59 -9.00
CA GLY A 165 -9.78 -17.79 -8.01
C GLY A 165 -9.08 -16.46 -7.75
N SER A 166 -9.81 -15.54 -7.12
CA SER A 166 -9.23 -14.33 -6.54
C SER A 166 -8.75 -14.56 -5.10
N GLY A 167 -7.83 -13.72 -4.61
CA GLY A 167 -7.46 -13.79 -3.19
C GLY A 167 -8.70 -13.50 -2.33
N ILE A 168 -9.31 -12.34 -2.58
CA ILE A 168 -10.57 -11.91 -1.95
C ILE A 168 -11.59 -11.58 -3.03
N GLY A 169 -12.72 -12.29 -3.04
CA GLY A 169 -13.83 -12.00 -3.96
C GLY A 169 -14.47 -13.25 -4.55
N SER A 170 -14.30 -13.53 -5.85
CA SER A 170 -14.95 -14.66 -6.49
C SER A 170 -14.01 -15.75 -7.03
N GLY A 171 -14.57 -16.96 -7.18
CA GLY A 171 -13.95 -18.06 -7.90
C GLY A 171 -14.10 -17.97 -9.42
N TYR A 172 -13.69 -19.03 -10.12
CA TYR A 172 -13.80 -19.16 -11.58
C TYR A 172 -15.25 -19.04 -12.06
N HIS A 173 -15.51 -18.17 -13.05
CA HIS A 173 -16.84 -17.97 -13.63
C HIS A 173 -17.94 -17.54 -12.63
N VAL A 174 -17.58 -16.75 -11.62
CA VAL A 174 -18.52 -16.19 -10.65
C VAL A 174 -18.34 -14.68 -10.54
N ASP A 175 -19.45 -13.94 -10.45
CA ASP A 175 -19.42 -12.50 -10.22
C ASP A 175 -19.01 -12.20 -8.77
N ALA A 176 -18.12 -11.22 -8.59
CA ALA A 176 -17.90 -10.65 -7.28
C ALA A 176 -19.07 -9.71 -6.91
N ASN A 177 -19.10 -9.28 -5.65
CA ASN A 177 -20.18 -8.45 -5.12
C ASN A 177 -19.59 -7.24 -4.39
N LEU A 178 -19.96 -7.00 -3.13
CA LEU A 178 -19.41 -5.93 -2.32
C LEU A 178 -18.21 -6.44 -1.52
N ILE A 179 -17.06 -5.82 -1.75
CA ILE A 179 -15.85 -6.00 -0.95
C ILE A 179 -15.52 -4.65 -0.34
N THR A 180 -15.46 -4.58 0.98
CA THR A 180 -15.13 -3.35 1.72
C THR A 180 -13.93 -3.59 2.63
N ILE A 181 -12.91 -2.75 2.53
CA ILE A 181 -11.73 -2.75 3.41
C ILE A 181 -11.66 -1.39 4.11
N ASN A 182 -11.80 -1.39 5.43
CA ASN A 182 -11.74 -0.17 6.25
C ASN A 182 -10.39 0.00 6.95
N GLY A 183 -9.63 -1.09 7.13
CA GLY A 183 -8.36 -1.11 7.85
C GLY A 183 -7.72 -2.50 7.87
N GLY A 184 -6.58 -2.61 8.57
CA GLY A 184 -5.76 -3.84 8.64
C GLY A 184 -4.59 -3.85 7.64
N VAL A 185 -3.86 -4.96 7.63
CA VAL A 185 -2.79 -5.24 6.66
C VAL A 185 -3.22 -6.45 5.83
N ILE A 186 -3.47 -6.23 4.55
CA ILE A 186 -4.15 -7.19 3.68
C ILE A 186 -3.23 -7.55 2.52
N HIS A 187 -2.84 -8.81 2.44
CA HIS A 187 -2.16 -9.38 1.29
C HIS A 187 -3.13 -10.29 0.54
N ALA A 188 -3.54 -9.90 -0.65
CA ALA A 188 -4.51 -10.63 -1.45
C ALA A 188 -3.90 -11.05 -2.79
N TYR A 189 -3.82 -12.35 -3.01
CA TYR A 189 -3.14 -12.94 -4.16
C TYR A 189 -4.11 -13.78 -4.99
N GLY A 190 -4.37 -13.32 -6.20
CA GLY A 190 -5.10 -14.10 -7.21
C GLY A 190 -4.18 -15.09 -7.89
N ASN A 191 -4.73 -16.18 -8.45
CA ASN A 191 -3.96 -17.21 -9.14
C ASN A 191 -4.55 -17.51 -10.52
N GLU A 192 -3.72 -17.85 -11.52
CA GLU A 192 -4.19 -18.25 -12.87
C GLU A 192 -5.24 -17.31 -13.47
N CYS A 193 -4.94 -16.02 -13.55
CA CYS A 193 -5.85 -14.96 -14.02
C CYS A 193 -7.04 -14.62 -13.10
N GLY A 194 -7.03 -15.01 -11.83
CA GLY A 194 -7.84 -14.31 -10.84
C GLY A 194 -7.15 -13.02 -10.38
N ALA A 195 -7.95 -12.03 -10.01
CA ALA A 195 -7.46 -10.80 -9.40
C ALA A 195 -6.98 -11.02 -7.96
N GLY A 196 -6.11 -10.15 -7.45
CA GLY A 196 -5.81 -10.12 -6.01
C GLY A 196 -7.09 -9.90 -5.20
N ILE A 197 -7.76 -8.79 -5.50
CA ILE A 197 -9.08 -8.43 -4.95
C ILE A 197 -10.05 -8.21 -6.11
N GLY A 198 -11.18 -8.92 -6.12
CA GLY A 198 -12.23 -8.76 -7.14
C GLY A 198 -12.66 -10.09 -7.73
N THR A 199 -12.61 -10.28 -9.06
CA THR A 199 -13.06 -11.54 -9.65
C THR A 199 -11.95 -12.57 -9.88
N GLY A 200 -12.35 -13.84 -9.81
CA GLY A 200 -11.61 -14.93 -10.44
C GLY A 200 -11.59 -14.81 -11.98
N TYR A 201 -11.10 -15.84 -12.66
CA TYR A 201 -11.08 -15.87 -14.13
C TYR A 201 -12.51 -15.82 -14.67
N GLY A 202 -12.75 -14.85 -15.56
CA GLY A 202 -14.01 -14.59 -16.25
C GLY A 202 -14.15 -15.40 -17.53
N THR A 203 -13.50 -15.05 -18.64
CA THR A 203 -13.45 -15.87 -19.87
C THR A 203 -12.30 -15.48 -20.81
N SER A 204 -12.01 -16.29 -21.84
CA SER A 204 -11.40 -15.77 -23.07
C SER A 204 -11.76 -16.51 -24.36
N GLY A 205 -11.94 -15.73 -25.42
CA GLY A 205 -11.21 -15.92 -26.68
C GLY A 205 -11.49 -17.14 -27.58
N GLY A 206 -12.29 -18.15 -27.24
CA GLY A 206 -12.33 -19.34 -28.13
C GLY A 206 -13.36 -20.44 -27.89
N ALA A 207 -13.87 -20.60 -26.68
CA ALA A 207 -14.82 -21.68 -26.43
C ALA A 207 -16.23 -21.30 -26.97
N ILE A 208 -16.79 -22.20 -27.77
CA ILE A 208 -18.13 -22.06 -28.36
C ILE A 208 -19.14 -22.15 -27.23
N GLY A 209 -20.01 -21.13 -27.08
CA GLY A 209 -21.03 -21.07 -26.02
C GLY A 209 -20.60 -20.42 -24.70
N VAL A 210 -19.51 -19.62 -24.71
CA VAL A 210 -18.97 -18.89 -23.55
C VAL A 210 -19.49 -17.44 -23.49
N ALA A 211 -19.68 -16.90 -22.27
CA ALA A 211 -20.06 -15.51 -22.02
C ALA A 211 -19.12 -14.52 -22.76
N ALA A 212 -19.66 -13.39 -23.20
CA ALA A 212 -18.84 -12.36 -23.81
C ALA A 212 -17.80 -11.85 -22.80
N VAL A 213 -16.69 -11.36 -23.32
CA VAL A 213 -15.71 -10.69 -22.49
C VAL A 213 -16.33 -9.44 -21.88
N GLY A 214 -16.15 -9.27 -20.57
CA GLY A 214 -16.75 -8.19 -19.78
C GLY A 214 -18.06 -8.52 -19.14
N ASP A 215 -18.61 -9.70 -19.41
CA ASP A 215 -19.86 -10.09 -18.80
C ASP A 215 -19.67 -10.39 -17.30
N TYR A 216 -18.49 -10.83 -16.86
CA TYR A 216 -18.20 -11.01 -15.43
C TYR A 216 -17.79 -9.71 -14.76
N SER A 217 -18.23 -9.51 -13.51
CA SER A 217 -18.09 -8.23 -12.81
C SER A 217 -17.37 -8.36 -11.48
N ALA A 218 -16.39 -7.49 -11.24
CA ALA A 218 -15.75 -7.31 -9.93
C ALA A 218 -16.67 -6.73 -8.85
N GLY A 219 -17.92 -6.43 -9.19
CA GLY A 219 -18.86 -5.79 -8.28
C GLY A 219 -18.36 -4.42 -7.85
N ARG A 220 -18.55 -4.11 -6.56
CA ARG A 220 -18.11 -2.87 -5.94
C ARG A 220 -17.00 -3.16 -4.95
N ILE A 221 -15.84 -2.56 -5.16
CA ILE A 221 -14.69 -2.65 -4.27
C ILE A 221 -14.48 -1.28 -3.62
N VAL A 222 -14.52 -1.23 -2.29
CA VAL A 222 -14.33 0.00 -1.52
C VAL A 222 -13.17 -0.16 -0.55
N ILE A 223 -12.17 0.70 -0.64
CA ILE A 223 -11.02 0.75 0.27
C ILE A 223 -11.01 2.11 0.96
N ASN A 224 -11.29 2.13 2.26
CA ASN A 224 -11.34 3.36 3.06
C ASN A 224 -10.06 3.59 3.88
N GLY A 225 -9.24 2.55 4.09
CA GLY A 225 -8.03 2.61 4.92
C GLY A 225 -7.30 1.27 5.01
N GLY A 226 -6.21 1.26 5.77
CA GLY A 226 -5.32 0.10 5.94
C GLY A 226 -4.13 0.08 4.97
N GLU A 227 -3.36 -1.01 5.02
CA GLU A 227 -2.34 -1.35 4.04
C GLU A 227 -2.84 -2.50 3.20
N VAL A 228 -3.09 -2.27 1.91
CA VAL A 228 -3.67 -3.24 1.00
C VAL A 228 -2.69 -3.53 -0.11
N TYR A 229 -2.31 -4.79 -0.21
CA TYR A 229 -1.37 -5.31 -1.18
C TYR A 229 -2.10 -6.36 -2.01
N ALA A 230 -2.50 -6.00 -3.23
CA ALA A 230 -3.27 -6.87 -4.12
C ALA A 230 -2.53 -7.16 -5.43
N ALA A 231 -2.27 -8.45 -5.70
CA ALA A 231 -1.54 -8.86 -6.88
C ALA A 231 -2.06 -10.16 -7.45
N THR A 232 -1.69 -10.42 -8.68
CA THR A 232 -1.84 -11.75 -9.29
C THR A 232 -0.52 -12.49 -9.14
N ALA A 233 -0.50 -13.64 -8.46
CA ALA A 233 0.70 -14.43 -8.29
C ALA A 233 0.39 -15.92 -8.52
N TRP A 234 1.19 -16.58 -9.36
CA TRP A 234 1.17 -18.05 -9.42
C TRP A 234 1.83 -18.66 -8.18
N ASN A 235 2.75 -17.93 -7.54
CA ASN A 235 3.62 -18.46 -6.49
C ASN A 235 3.36 -17.81 -5.13
N GLN A 236 3.17 -18.64 -4.11
CA GLN A 236 2.78 -18.29 -2.72
C GLN A 236 3.86 -17.51 -1.92
N GLY A 237 4.94 -17.08 -2.58
CA GLY A 237 6.10 -16.41 -1.97
C GLY A 237 6.45 -15.08 -2.63
N PHE A 238 5.46 -14.37 -3.16
CA PHE A 238 5.65 -13.02 -3.70
C PHE A 238 5.87 -12.03 -2.54
N ASP A 239 7.04 -11.41 -2.51
CA ASP A 239 7.39 -10.37 -1.56
C ASP A 239 7.17 -9.00 -2.22
N TYR A 240 6.28 -8.18 -1.65
CA TYR A 240 6.01 -6.82 -2.14
C TYR A 240 7.19 -5.86 -1.98
N SER A 241 8.19 -6.21 -1.15
CA SER A 241 9.44 -5.45 -0.99
C SER A 241 10.43 -5.70 -2.12
N ASP A 242 10.34 -6.84 -2.81
CA ASP A 242 11.17 -7.18 -3.97
C ASP A 242 10.38 -6.98 -5.29
N LEU A 243 10.22 -5.72 -5.67
CA LEU A 243 9.66 -5.36 -6.98
C LEU A 243 10.52 -5.88 -8.17
N ALA A 244 11.74 -6.40 -7.96
CA ALA A 244 12.53 -7.06 -9.01
C ALA A 244 12.13 -8.53 -9.21
N ALA A 245 11.45 -9.14 -8.22
CA ALA A 245 10.75 -10.42 -8.36
C ALA A 245 9.45 -10.32 -9.18
N LEU A 246 9.00 -9.12 -9.57
CA LEU A 246 7.98 -8.88 -10.62
C LEU A 246 8.42 -9.31 -12.04
N ASN A 247 9.42 -10.17 -12.15
CA ASN A 247 9.63 -10.97 -13.33
C ASN A 247 8.43 -11.92 -13.49
N ALA A 248 7.37 -11.36 -14.08
CA ALA A 248 6.18 -12.03 -14.59
C ALA A 248 6.54 -12.95 -15.76
N ASN A 249 7.57 -13.80 -15.63
CA ASN A 249 7.93 -14.82 -16.60
C ASN A 249 6.87 -15.93 -16.71
N ASP A 250 5.73 -15.79 -16.04
CA ASP A 250 4.60 -16.68 -16.20
C ASP A 250 3.60 -16.11 -17.24
N PRO A 251 3.55 -16.69 -18.46
CA PRO A 251 2.71 -16.21 -19.56
C PRO A 251 1.20 -16.43 -19.34
N GLY A 252 0.78 -16.78 -18.13
CA GLY A 252 -0.56 -17.29 -17.79
C GLY A 252 -1.44 -16.38 -16.94
N THR A 253 -1.03 -15.17 -16.55
CA THR A 253 -1.85 -14.31 -15.69
C THR A 253 -2.22 -13.00 -16.39
N PHE A 254 -3.50 -12.78 -16.64
CA PHE A 254 -4.05 -11.68 -17.44
C PHE A 254 -5.06 -10.82 -16.65
N ALA A 255 -4.82 -10.67 -15.35
CA ALA A 255 -5.80 -10.15 -14.40
C ALA A 255 -5.30 -8.89 -13.69
N ALA A 256 -6.23 -8.16 -13.10
CA ALA A 256 -5.91 -6.98 -12.33
C ALA A 256 -5.38 -7.32 -10.94
N GLY A 257 -4.59 -6.40 -10.35
CA GLY A 257 -4.30 -6.48 -8.91
C GLY A 257 -5.58 -6.30 -8.11
N ILE A 258 -6.28 -5.18 -8.38
CA ILE A 258 -7.61 -4.87 -7.84
C ILE A 258 -8.59 -4.69 -9.00
N GLY A 259 -9.65 -5.49 -9.02
CA GLY A 259 -10.74 -5.41 -9.99
C GLY A 259 -10.96 -6.72 -10.75
N GLY A 260 -10.88 -6.66 -12.08
CA GLY A 260 -11.27 -7.77 -12.94
C GLY A 260 -10.17 -8.84 -13.10
N GLY A 261 -10.55 -10.11 -12.90
CA GLY A 261 -9.84 -11.25 -13.47
C GLY A 261 -9.90 -11.27 -14.99
N TYR A 262 -9.25 -12.24 -15.65
CA TYR A 262 -9.21 -12.27 -17.11
C TYR A 262 -10.62 -12.34 -17.74
N GLY A 263 -10.90 -11.44 -18.69
CA GLY A 263 -12.21 -11.32 -19.33
C GLY A 263 -13.30 -10.69 -18.46
N SER A 264 -12.95 -10.09 -17.32
CA SER A 264 -13.90 -9.48 -16.37
C SER A 264 -13.74 -7.96 -16.28
N SER A 265 -14.86 -7.29 -16.04
CA SER A 265 -14.97 -5.84 -15.85
C SER A 265 -14.74 -5.42 -14.39
N ALA A 266 -14.60 -4.12 -14.16
CA ALA A 266 -14.40 -3.53 -12.85
C ALA A 266 -15.28 -2.28 -12.70
N PRO A 267 -16.61 -2.46 -12.59
CA PRO A 267 -17.55 -1.38 -12.80
C PRO A 267 -17.57 -0.34 -11.68
N ASP A 268 -17.01 -0.64 -10.50
CA ASP A 268 -16.97 0.30 -9.38
C ASP A 268 -15.81 -0.04 -8.41
N ILE A 269 -14.73 0.73 -8.50
CA ILE A 269 -13.62 0.70 -7.54
C ILE A 269 -13.51 2.09 -6.92
N GLU A 270 -13.59 2.16 -5.58
CA GLU A 270 -13.47 3.39 -4.81
C GLU A 270 -12.38 3.25 -3.74
N ILE A 271 -11.36 4.10 -3.79
CA ILE A 271 -10.26 4.15 -2.82
C ILE A 271 -10.25 5.53 -2.18
N ASN A 272 -10.63 5.61 -0.91
CA ASN A 272 -10.79 6.86 -0.16
C ASN A 272 -9.64 7.14 0.82
N GLY A 273 -8.78 6.16 1.09
CA GLY A 273 -7.68 6.26 2.05
C GLY A 273 -6.86 4.98 2.18
N GLY A 274 -5.79 5.04 2.97
CA GLY A 274 -4.87 3.92 3.18
C GLY A 274 -3.73 3.86 2.17
N LYS A 275 -2.80 2.93 2.38
CA LYS A 275 -1.73 2.59 1.46
C LYS A 275 -2.19 1.41 0.61
N VAL A 276 -2.23 1.57 -0.70
CA VAL A 276 -2.72 0.55 -1.63
C VAL A 276 -1.66 0.28 -2.69
N VAL A 277 -1.17 -0.95 -2.75
CA VAL A 277 -0.28 -1.42 -3.81
C VAL A 277 -1.03 -2.47 -4.61
N ALA A 278 -1.23 -2.20 -5.90
CA ALA A 278 -2.01 -3.03 -6.79
C ALA A 278 -1.22 -3.38 -8.05
N ILE A 279 -0.99 -4.67 -8.28
CA ILE A 279 -0.13 -5.15 -9.35
C ILE A 279 -0.89 -6.11 -10.27
N GLY A 280 -1.09 -5.67 -11.51
CA GLY A 280 -1.67 -6.47 -12.58
C GLY A 280 -0.61 -7.15 -13.45
N SER A 281 -0.99 -8.24 -14.09
CA SER A 281 -0.07 -9.08 -14.88
C SER A 281 -0.49 -9.24 -16.34
N CYS A 282 0.52 -9.41 -17.22
CA CYS A 282 0.42 -9.69 -18.67
C CYS A 282 -0.75 -8.98 -19.39
N GLY A 283 -0.96 -7.69 -19.12
CA GLY A 283 -2.03 -6.92 -19.74
C GLY A 283 -3.32 -6.79 -18.93
N GLY A 284 -3.40 -7.30 -17.70
CA GLY A 284 -4.36 -6.80 -16.71
C GLY A 284 -3.93 -5.44 -16.15
N ALA A 285 -4.86 -4.69 -15.58
CA ALA A 285 -4.56 -3.40 -14.95
C ALA A 285 -3.97 -3.55 -13.55
N GLY A 286 -3.22 -2.57 -13.03
CA GLY A 286 -2.94 -2.54 -11.59
C GLY A 286 -4.26 -2.45 -10.81
N ILE A 287 -5.03 -1.40 -11.14
CA ILE A 287 -6.38 -1.15 -10.62
C ILE A 287 -7.33 -0.97 -11.81
N GLY A 288 -8.36 -1.80 -11.87
CA GLY A 288 -9.39 -1.74 -12.91
C GLY A 288 -9.64 -3.09 -13.58
N GLY A 289 -9.70 -3.09 -14.90
CA GLY A 289 -10.13 -4.27 -15.66
C GLY A 289 -9.05 -5.33 -15.83
N GLY A 290 -9.46 -6.59 -15.94
CA GLY A 290 -8.59 -7.64 -16.47
C GLY A 290 -8.33 -7.46 -17.97
N ARG A 291 -7.58 -8.38 -18.57
CA ARG A 291 -7.42 -8.37 -20.03
C ARG A 291 -8.74 -8.74 -20.72
N GLY A 292 -9.08 -8.07 -21.81
CA GLY A 292 -10.24 -8.37 -22.65
C GLY A 292 -9.93 -9.22 -23.89
N THR A 293 -10.72 -9.04 -24.95
CA THR A 293 -10.63 -9.72 -26.25
C THR A 293 -10.53 -8.73 -27.39
N SER A 294 -9.69 -9.04 -28.39
CA SER A 294 -9.61 -8.28 -29.64
C SER A 294 -10.66 -8.71 -30.68
N SER A 295 -11.59 -9.59 -30.33
CA SER A 295 -12.65 -10.10 -31.22
C SER A 295 -13.95 -9.33 -30.98
N SER A 296 -14.38 -8.54 -31.97
CA SER A 296 -15.57 -7.69 -31.87
C SER A 296 -16.85 -8.48 -31.62
N SER A 297 -16.97 -9.68 -32.18
CA SER A 297 -18.10 -10.58 -31.95
C SER A 297 -18.18 -11.18 -30.54
N LYS A 298 -17.16 -10.97 -29.70
CA LYS A 298 -17.08 -11.47 -28.33
C LYS A 298 -16.89 -10.37 -27.28
N TYR A 299 -16.89 -9.11 -27.72
CA TYR A 299 -16.76 -7.96 -26.85
C TYR A 299 -18.13 -7.33 -26.64
N ASN A 300 -18.50 -7.08 -25.39
CA ASN A 300 -19.71 -6.36 -25.04
C ASN A 300 -19.35 -5.06 -24.31
N LYS A 301 -19.44 -3.94 -25.03
CA LYS A 301 -19.11 -2.61 -24.50
C LYS A 301 -20.04 -2.15 -23.38
N ASP A 302 -21.25 -2.68 -23.33
CA ASP A 302 -22.26 -2.24 -22.37
C ASP A 302 -22.08 -2.94 -21.01
N THR A 303 -21.39 -4.09 -20.97
CA THR A 303 -21.10 -4.86 -19.76
C THR A 303 -19.64 -4.72 -19.30
N TYR A 304 -18.71 -4.51 -20.24
CA TYR A 304 -17.32 -4.22 -19.90
C TYR A 304 -17.14 -2.75 -19.51
N THR A 305 -17.34 -2.42 -18.24
CA THR A 305 -17.08 -1.07 -17.70
C THR A 305 -15.96 -1.07 -16.67
N VAL A 306 -15.16 0.00 -16.67
CA VAL A 306 -14.10 0.21 -15.67
C VAL A 306 -14.26 1.59 -15.06
N ASN A 307 -14.75 1.66 -13.83
CA ASN A 307 -14.85 2.93 -13.11
C ASN A 307 -13.95 2.89 -11.89
N VAL A 308 -13.05 3.86 -11.80
CA VAL A 308 -12.08 3.97 -10.71
C VAL A 308 -12.16 5.36 -10.12
N LYS A 309 -12.40 5.44 -8.82
CA LYS A 309 -12.36 6.66 -8.04
C LYS A 309 -11.29 6.54 -6.95
N ILE A 310 -10.34 7.46 -6.96
CA ILE A 310 -9.28 7.56 -5.95
C ILE A 310 -9.38 8.95 -5.34
N GLY A 311 -9.52 9.02 -4.02
CA GLY A 311 -9.84 10.25 -3.32
C GLY A 311 -9.24 10.34 -1.92
N GLY A 312 -9.63 11.38 -1.20
CA GLY A 312 -9.23 11.58 0.20
C GLY A 312 -7.71 11.76 0.33
N ASN A 313 -7.09 10.98 1.21
CA ASN A 313 -5.64 10.98 1.44
C ASN A 313 -5.03 9.60 1.09
N ALA A 314 -5.61 8.89 0.10
CA ALA A 314 -5.09 7.59 -0.32
C ALA A 314 -3.66 7.70 -0.86
N ASP A 315 -2.83 6.71 -0.56
CA ASP A 315 -1.50 6.52 -1.14
C ASP A 315 -1.51 5.26 -2.00
N VAL A 316 -1.60 5.43 -3.32
CA VAL A 316 -1.88 4.36 -4.27
C VAL A 316 -0.68 4.15 -5.19
N THR A 317 -0.16 2.94 -5.22
CA THR A 317 0.79 2.46 -6.23
C THR A 317 0.11 1.41 -7.09
N ALA A 318 -0.14 1.74 -8.35
CA ALA A 318 -0.71 0.85 -9.34
C ALA A 318 0.34 0.51 -10.41
N ILE A 319 0.54 -0.77 -10.66
CA ILE A 319 1.52 -1.27 -11.63
C ILE A 319 0.86 -2.25 -12.59
N SER A 320 1.09 -2.10 -13.88
CA SER A 320 0.76 -3.13 -14.87
C SER A 320 2.02 -3.71 -15.53
N ALA A 321 2.17 -5.04 -15.44
CA ALA A 321 3.30 -5.77 -16.02
C ALA A 321 2.99 -6.36 -17.41
N ASP A 322 4.03 -6.56 -18.23
CA ASP A 322 3.99 -7.31 -19.49
C ASP A 322 5.18 -8.29 -19.54
N SER A 323 4.99 -9.46 -20.15
CA SER A 323 5.89 -10.61 -20.07
C SER A 323 6.42 -11.14 -21.40
N ARG A 324 6.14 -10.48 -22.54
CA ARG A 324 6.58 -11.00 -23.85
C ARG A 324 7.85 -10.33 -24.37
N GLY A 325 8.99 -10.91 -24.01
CA GLY A 325 10.34 -10.54 -24.45
C GLY A 325 10.65 -10.62 -25.96
N ASN A 326 9.68 -10.58 -26.88
CA ASN A 326 10.02 -10.33 -28.30
C ASN A 326 8.91 -9.81 -29.22
N GLU A 327 7.76 -9.38 -28.72
CA GLU A 327 6.80 -8.68 -29.58
C GLU A 327 6.20 -7.49 -28.83
N ILE A 328 6.86 -6.34 -28.99
CA ILE A 328 6.29 -5.00 -28.94
C ILE A 328 4.80 -5.03 -29.33
N ASN A 329 4.01 -4.26 -28.56
CA ASN A 329 2.63 -3.82 -28.81
C ASN A 329 1.52 -4.54 -28.00
N SER A 330 1.32 -4.21 -26.69
CA SER A 330 0.03 -3.91 -26.01
C SER A 330 0.01 -4.38 -24.53
N GLY A 331 0.25 -3.49 -23.55
CA GLY A 331 0.06 -3.73 -22.11
C GLY A 331 -1.28 -3.18 -21.58
N GLY A 332 -1.68 -3.52 -20.35
CA GLY A 332 -2.86 -2.95 -19.66
C GLY A 332 -2.53 -1.59 -19.05
N ALA A 333 -3.53 -0.75 -18.77
CA ALA A 333 -3.30 0.49 -18.02
C ALA A 333 -2.87 0.19 -16.58
N ALA A 334 -2.10 1.06 -15.94
CA ALA A 334 -1.84 0.89 -14.51
C ALA A 334 -3.12 1.14 -13.70
N ILE A 335 -3.84 2.21 -14.04
CA ILE A 335 -5.17 2.53 -13.53
C ILE A 335 -6.11 2.66 -14.74
N GLY A 336 -7.12 1.79 -14.81
CA GLY A 336 -8.09 1.77 -15.89
C GLY A 336 -8.20 0.40 -16.56
N SER A 337 -8.26 0.37 -17.89
CA SER A 337 -8.61 -0.87 -18.59
C SER A 337 -7.41 -1.77 -18.86
N GLY A 338 -7.63 -3.09 -18.76
CA GLY A 338 -6.68 -4.07 -19.26
C GLY A 338 -6.65 -4.16 -20.80
N ARG A 339 -5.67 -4.88 -21.33
CA ARG A 339 -5.42 -5.09 -22.75
C ARG A 339 -6.60 -5.76 -23.45
N GLY A 340 -7.06 -5.19 -24.55
CA GLY A 340 -8.17 -5.78 -25.33
C GLY A 340 -9.53 -5.59 -24.71
N SER A 341 -9.59 -4.75 -23.70
CA SER A 341 -10.82 -4.18 -23.22
C SER A 341 -10.99 -2.85 -23.95
N HIS A 342 -12.10 -2.72 -24.69
CA HIS A 342 -12.38 -1.52 -25.49
C HIS A 342 -13.06 -0.44 -24.65
N THR A 343 -13.20 0.73 -25.26
CA THR A 343 -13.82 1.97 -24.77
C THR A 343 -14.89 1.78 -23.69
N GLY A 344 -14.80 2.58 -22.61
CA GLY A 344 -15.84 2.67 -21.60
C GLY A 344 -15.28 2.68 -20.18
N GLY A 345 -15.56 3.74 -19.43
CA GLY A 345 -15.09 3.86 -18.05
C GLY A 345 -14.70 5.25 -17.62
N THR A 346 -14.92 5.56 -16.35
CA THR A 346 -14.60 6.84 -15.73
C THR A 346 -13.46 6.68 -14.74
N ILE A 347 -12.44 7.54 -14.83
CA ILE A 347 -11.37 7.62 -13.84
C ILE A 347 -11.43 8.98 -13.17
N GLU A 348 -11.60 8.99 -11.86
CA GLU A 348 -11.62 10.19 -11.04
C GLU A 348 -10.54 10.09 -9.96
N ILE A 349 -9.56 10.99 -9.99
CA ILE A 349 -8.52 11.11 -8.97
C ILE A 349 -8.64 12.49 -8.35
N THR A 350 -9.08 12.55 -7.09
CA THR A 350 -9.44 13.80 -6.41
C THR A 350 -8.90 13.89 -4.99
N GLY A 351 -9.12 15.03 -4.34
CA GLY A 351 -8.66 15.26 -2.96
C GLY A 351 -7.14 15.43 -2.90
N ASN A 352 -6.52 14.92 -1.84
CA ASN A 352 -5.07 14.95 -1.61
C ASN A 352 -4.44 13.56 -1.84
N ALA A 353 -5.01 12.77 -2.76
CA ALA A 353 -4.49 11.45 -3.05
C ALA A 353 -3.07 11.54 -3.61
N LYS A 354 -2.23 10.59 -3.22
CA LYS A 354 -0.93 10.31 -3.80
C LYS A 354 -1.05 9.10 -4.70
N VAL A 355 -0.67 9.24 -5.96
CA VAL A 355 -0.85 8.18 -6.96
C VAL A 355 0.43 7.99 -7.74
N THR A 356 0.94 6.77 -7.71
CA THR A 356 2.02 6.25 -8.55
C THR A 356 1.41 5.26 -9.53
N ALA A 357 1.38 5.59 -10.82
CA ALA A 357 0.83 4.76 -11.89
C ALA A 357 1.94 4.39 -12.88
N ILE A 358 2.29 3.11 -12.97
CA ILE A 358 3.39 2.64 -13.83
C ILE A 358 2.89 1.52 -14.73
N CYS A 359 3.06 1.65 -16.04
CA CYS A 359 2.69 0.60 -16.99
C CYS A 359 3.81 0.19 -17.95
N ALA A 360 3.74 -1.07 -18.37
CA ALA A 360 4.62 -1.62 -19.41
C ALA A 360 4.34 -1.01 -20.80
N THR A 361 5.22 -1.33 -21.76
CA THR A 361 5.30 -0.66 -23.07
C THR A 361 3.96 -0.54 -23.83
N GLN A 362 3.73 0.67 -24.36
CA GLN A 362 2.63 1.09 -25.23
C GLN A 362 1.21 1.16 -24.61
N ALA A 363 1.06 1.05 -23.29
CA ALA A 363 -0.21 1.36 -22.60
C ALA A 363 -0.23 2.80 -22.08
N THR A 364 -1.40 3.33 -21.70
CA THR A 364 -1.48 4.55 -20.88
C THR A 364 -1.29 4.16 -19.41
N ALA A 365 -0.66 5.00 -18.59
CA ALA A 365 -0.57 4.69 -17.16
C ALA A 365 -1.95 4.87 -16.49
N ILE A 366 -2.67 5.94 -16.87
CA ILE A 366 -4.04 6.20 -16.48
C ILE A 366 -4.91 6.30 -17.72
N GLY A 367 -5.94 5.46 -17.82
CA GLY A 367 -6.91 5.47 -18.91
C GLY A 367 -7.07 4.11 -19.58
N ALA A 368 -7.15 4.09 -20.90
CA ALA A 368 -7.35 2.86 -21.65
C ALA A 368 -6.03 2.23 -22.15
N SER A 369 -5.98 0.89 -22.15
CA SER A 369 -4.93 0.13 -22.83
C SER A 369 -4.97 0.34 -24.36
N LYS A 370 -3.81 0.44 -25.03
CA LYS A 370 -3.75 0.46 -26.51
C LYS A 370 -3.47 -0.92 -27.10
N GLN A 371 -4.12 -1.21 -28.23
CA GLN A 371 -4.02 -2.48 -28.95
C GLN A 371 -3.41 -2.34 -30.36
N LYS A 372 -2.69 -3.38 -30.80
CA LYS A 372 -2.28 -3.58 -32.21
C LYS A 372 -3.46 -3.85 -33.16
N SER A 373 -4.59 -4.34 -32.64
CA SER A 373 -5.79 -4.69 -33.42
C SER A 373 -7.06 -4.43 -32.61
N PRO A 374 -7.53 -3.18 -32.58
CA PRO A 374 -8.74 -2.86 -31.84
C PRO A 374 -10.00 -3.53 -32.41
N VAL A 375 -10.93 -3.93 -31.53
CA VAL A 375 -12.33 -4.24 -31.87
C VAL A 375 -12.86 -3.12 -32.75
N ASP A 376 -13.34 -3.51 -33.93
CA ASP A 376 -13.91 -2.63 -34.96
C ASP A 376 -12.99 -1.48 -35.45
N GLY A 377 -11.69 -1.56 -35.22
CA GLY A 377 -10.73 -0.57 -35.72
C GLY A 377 -10.65 0.72 -34.87
N ALA A 378 -11.45 0.85 -33.81
CA ALA A 378 -11.49 2.05 -32.96
C ALA A 378 -10.46 1.98 -31.82
N THR A 379 -9.61 3.01 -31.70
CA THR A 379 -8.63 3.08 -30.60
C THR A 379 -9.37 3.12 -29.25
N PRO A 380 -9.03 2.25 -28.28
CA PRO A 380 -9.62 2.33 -26.94
C PRO A 380 -9.30 3.67 -26.28
N VAL A 381 -10.31 4.30 -25.70
CA VAL A 381 -10.20 5.56 -24.93
C VAL A 381 -11.11 5.49 -23.70
N ALA A 382 -10.74 6.20 -22.64
CA ALA A 382 -11.61 6.40 -21.47
C ALA A 382 -12.80 7.32 -21.80
N ASP A 383 -13.93 7.15 -21.10
CA ASP A 383 -15.09 8.05 -21.27
C ASP A 383 -14.83 9.38 -20.55
N SER A 384 -14.31 9.32 -19.34
CA SER A 384 -13.88 10.50 -18.61
C SER A 384 -12.63 10.23 -17.78
N ILE A 385 -11.74 11.22 -17.76
CA ILE A 385 -10.63 11.28 -16.81
C ILE A 385 -10.66 12.64 -16.14
N VAL A 386 -10.74 12.63 -14.82
CA VAL A 386 -10.73 13.82 -13.97
C VAL A 386 -9.61 13.67 -12.95
N ILE A 387 -8.68 14.63 -12.92
CA ILE A 387 -7.58 14.71 -11.97
C ILE A 387 -7.59 16.12 -11.36
N SER A 388 -7.88 16.23 -10.05
CA SER A 388 -7.97 17.52 -9.36
C SER A 388 -6.61 18.09 -8.94
N ASP A 389 -6.58 19.38 -8.62
CA ASP A 389 -5.40 20.22 -8.40
C ASP A 389 -4.47 19.77 -7.26
N ASN A 390 -5.05 19.12 -6.24
CA ASN A 390 -4.35 18.76 -5.00
C ASN A 390 -3.81 17.32 -5.01
N VAL A 391 -3.93 16.61 -6.13
CA VAL A 391 -3.41 15.25 -6.29
C VAL A 391 -1.91 15.28 -6.53
N GLU A 392 -1.16 14.49 -5.75
CA GLU A 392 0.25 14.19 -6.04
C GLU A 392 0.28 13.00 -7.01
N LEU A 393 0.63 13.23 -8.27
CA LEU A 393 0.60 12.21 -9.31
C LEU A 393 1.97 11.99 -9.94
N PHE A 394 2.43 10.74 -9.89
CA PHE A 394 3.49 10.21 -10.73
C PHE A 394 2.90 9.20 -11.71
N ALA A 395 3.01 9.46 -13.01
CA ALA A 395 2.52 8.57 -14.06
C ALA A 395 3.63 8.30 -15.09
N ALA A 396 3.95 7.02 -15.29
CA ALA A 396 5.03 6.59 -16.18
C ALA A 396 4.60 5.48 -17.13
N THR A 397 5.03 5.59 -18.38
CA THR A 397 4.78 4.60 -19.44
C THR A 397 5.96 4.59 -20.42
N ALA A 398 6.19 3.43 -21.05
CA ALA A 398 7.17 3.31 -22.13
C ALA A 398 6.48 3.36 -23.51
N GLY A 399 6.65 4.46 -24.25
CA GLY A 399 6.22 4.56 -25.65
C GLY A 399 4.76 4.97 -25.89
N ASN A 400 4.11 5.61 -24.92
CA ASN A 400 2.77 6.21 -25.06
C ASN A 400 2.60 7.44 -24.14
N TYR A 401 1.39 8.01 -24.07
CA TYR A 401 1.04 9.06 -23.11
C TYR A 401 0.77 8.48 -21.72
N ALA A 402 1.30 9.12 -20.69
CA ALA A 402 1.09 8.69 -19.31
C ALA A 402 -0.39 8.76 -18.89
N VAL A 403 -1.14 9.75 -19.36
CA VAL A 403 -2.61 9.79 -19.26
C VAL A 403 -3.22 9.71 -20.66
N ASP A 404 -4.33 9.00 -20.78
CA ASP A 404 -5.09 8.89 -22.01
C ASP A 404 -5.68 10.24 -22.46
N LYS A 405 -4.91 10.97 -23.28
CA LYS A 405 -5.30 12.27 -23.83
C LYS A 405 -6.50 12.21 -24.78
N ASP A 406 -6.83 11.03 -25.27
CA ASP A 406 -7.89 10.81 -26.25
C ASP A 406 -9.23 10.46 -25.56
N ALA A 407 -9.27 10.54 -24.22
CA ALA A 407 -10.49 10.38 -23.44
C ALA A 407 -11.61 11.33 -23.93
N ALA A 408 -12.85 10.84 -23.97
CA ALA A 408 -13.98 11.62 -24.50
C ALA A 408 -14.24 12.90 -23.69
N SER A 409 -13.94 12.86 -22.39
CA SER A 409 -13.82 14.02 -21.51
C SER A 409 -12.51 13.93 -20.73
N LEU A 410 -11.71 15.01 -20.77
CA LEU A 410 -10.44 15.08 -20.05
C LEU A 410 -10.38 16.39 -19.28
N SER A 411 -10.19 16.28 -17.96
CA SER A 411 -9.98 17.40 -17.06
C SER A 411 -8.80 17.09 -16.15
N ILE A 412 -7.65 17.70 -16.44
CA ILE A 412 -6.43 17.60 -15.63
C ILE A 412 -6.04 19.04 -15.31
N ASN A 413 -5.87 19.38 -14.03
CA ASN A 413 -5.34 20.69 -13.68
C ASN A 413 -3.80 20.74 -13.81
N ASP A 414 -3.25 21.94 -14.00
CA ASP A 414 -1.93 22.26 -14.58
C ASP A 414 -0.68 21.71 -13.84
N ASN A 415 -0.82 20.98 -12.73
CA ASN A 415 0.29 20.39 -11.96
C ASN A 415 0.74 19.00 -12.47
N TYR A 416 0.44 18.67 -13.73
CA TYR A 416 0.70 17.36 -14.31
C TYR A 416 2.18 17.16 -14.71
N PHE A 417 2.88 16.25 -14.02
CA PHE A 417 4.20 15.76 -14.42
C PHE A 417 4.07 14.46 -15.23
N GLY A 418 3.82 14.57 -16.54
CA GLY A 418 3.88 13.43 -17.45
C GLY A 418 5.10 13.51 -18.36
N SER A 419 6.05 12.57 -18.25
CA SER A 419 7.11 12.44 -19.26
C SER A 419 6.62 11.55 -20.41
N SER A 420 6.72 12.06 -21.65
CA SER A 420 6.41 11.30 -22.86
C SER A 420 7.55 11.40 -23.88
N ASP A 421 8.79 11.29 -23.43
CA ASP A 421 9.94 11.37 -24.32
C ASP A 421 10.55 9.99 -24.59
N ARG A 422 10.47 9.60 -25.86
CA ARG A 422 11.05 8.38 -26.39
C ARG A 422 12.58 8.50 -26.33
N TRP A 423 13.24 7.53 -25.70
CA TRP A 423 14.40 6.71 -26.18
C TRP A 423 15.07 6.01 -24.99
N PHE A 424 14.64 4.79 -24.67
CA PHE A 424 15.42 3.84 -23.87
C PHE A 424 15.52 2.53 -24.65
N PHE A 425 16.37 2.49 -25.68
CA PHE A 425 16.93 1.21 -26.14
C PHE A 425 18.36 1.40 -26.65
N GLY A 426 19.27 0.77 -25.92
CA GLY A 426 20.51 0.19 -26.38
C GLY A 426 20.99 -0.68 -25.22
N GLU A 427 20.93 -2.01 -25.21
CA GLU A 427 20.73 -3.00 -26.25
C GLU A 427 19.97 -4.20 -25.63
N SER A 428 19.19 -4.90 -26.46
CA SER A 428 18.39 -6.11 -26.14
C SER A 428 17.27 -5.96 -25.09
N ALA A 429 16.07 -6.40 -25.46
CA ALA A 429 14.86 -6.43 -24.64
C ALA A 429 14.96 -7.47 -23.50
N ALA A 430 15.82 -7.19 -22.51
CA ALA A 430 15.82 -7.85 -21.21
C ALA A 430 14.95 -7.02 -20.24
N ALA A 431 14.21 -7.72 -19.38
CA ALA A 431 13.27 -7.21 -18.39
C ALA A 431 13.66 -5.87 -17.76
N ILE A 432 12.65 -5.01 -17.50
CA ILE A 432 12.79 -3.86 -16.60
C ILE A 432 13.28 -4.42 -15.26
N THR A 433 14.58 -4.31 -15.02
CA THR A 433 15.32 -4.96 -13.92
C THR A 433 15.88 -3.93 -12.94
N ASP A 434 15.63 -2.64 -13.16
CA ASP A 434 16.07 -1.57 -12.28
C ASP A 434 15.17 -0.32 -12.44
N VAL A 435 14.26 -0.10 -11.49
CA VAL A 435 13.39 1.10 -11.45
C VAL A 435 14.15 2.32 -10.88
N ALA A 436 15.40 2.14 -10.42
CA ALA A 436 16.19 3.19 -9.75
C ALA A 436 16.91 4.18 -10.69
N ASN A 437 16.80 4.05 -12.03
CA ASN A 437 17.63 4.82 -12.96
C ASN A 437 16.91 5.42 -14.19
N VAL A 438 15.64 5.83 -14.08
CA VAL A 438 14.98 6.62 -15.15
C VAL A 438 15.52 8.05 -15.16
N LYS A 439 16.50 8.35 -16.02
CA LYS A 439 16.97 9.73 -16.30
C LYS A 439 15.99 10.46 -17.21
N VAL A 440 15.50 11.62 -16.78
CA VAL A 440 14.72 12.55 -17.61
C VAL A 440 15.63 13.72 -18.04
N GLU A 441 15.91 13.83 -19.34
CA GLU A 441 16.55 15.02 -19.93
C GLU A 441 15.45 15.99 -20.42
N SER A 442 15.38 17.19 -19.86
CA SER A 442 14.44 18.23 -20.29
C SER A 442 15.01 19.05 -21.46
N THR A 443 14.31 19.11 -22.59
CA THR A 443 14.67 20.03 -23.69
C THR A 443 13.95 21.37 -23.54
N LYS A 444 14.73 22.45 -23.66
CA LYS A 444 14.39 23.88 -23.52
C LYS A 444 13.14 24.35 -24.32
N GLY A 445 12.24 25.04 -23.62
CA GLY A 445 11.26 25.97 -24.21
C GLY A 445 10.75 26.91 -23.12
N ASP A 446 11.06 28.21 -23.23
CA ASP A 446 10.72 29.23 -22.23
C ASP A 446 9.21 29.44 -22.10
N MET A 447 8.63 29.06 -20.95
CA MET A 447 7.32 29.56 -20.51
C MET A 447 7.43 30.00 -19.04
N THR A 448 7.26 31.30 -18.80
CA THR A 448 7.13 31.90 -17.48
C THR A 448 5.69 31.78 -16.99
N TYR A 449 5.49 31.24 -15.77
CA TYR A 449 4.23 31.39 -15.04
C TYR A 449 4.48 31.55 -13.53
N SER A 450 3.65 32.36 -12.88
CA SER A 450 3.67 32.67 -11.45
C SER A 450 2.62 31.83 -10.71
N ALA A 451 3.02 31.09 -9.68
CA ALA A 451 2.12 30.31 -8.83
C ALA A 451 1.31 31.22 -7.86
N PRO A 452 0.04 30.91 -7.56
CA PRO A 452 -0.68 31.53 -6.45
C PRO A 452 -0.07 31.10 -5.11
N ALA A 453 -0.11 31.98 -4.12
CA ALA A 453 0.40 31.70 -2.78
C ALA A 453 -0.35 30.51 -2.14
N GLY A 454 0.38 29.44 -1.81
CA GLY A 454 -0.15 28.24 -1.15
C GLY A 454 0.24 26.91 -1.80
N THR A 455 0.84 26.90 -2.99
CA THR A 455 1.31 25.68 -3.65
C THR A 455 2.79 25.42 -3.33
N VAL A 456 3.13 24.29 -2.71
CA VAL A 456 4.53 23.82 -2.61
C VAL A 456 4.83 22.98 -3.83
N SER A 457 5.49 23.58 -4.83
CA SER A 457 6.15 22.84 -5.90
C SER A 457 7.63 22.68 -5.53
N VAL A 458 8.11 21.44 -5.40
CA VAL A 458 9.55 21.18 -5.30
C VAL A 458 10.13 21.20 -6.72
N TRP A 459 10.98 22.19 -7.00
CA TRP A 459 11.82 22.22 -8.19
C TRP A 459 13.28 22.08 -7.77
N ALA A 460 14.00 21.09 -8.32
CA ALA A 460 15.45 21.01 -8.21
C ALA A 460 16.10 22.02 -9.17
N ARG A 461 16.87 22.96 -8.64
CA ARG A 461 17.79 23.82 -9.40
C ARG A 461 19.22 23.37 -9.11
N ILE A 462 19.86 22.66 -10.03
CA ILE A 462 21.31 22.44 -10.01
C ILE A 462 21.95 23.52 -10.88
N LYS A 463 22.70 24.44 -10.27
CA LYS A 463 23.64 25.30 -11.01
C LYS A 463 25.02 24.67 -10.98
N LYS A 464 25.56 24.36 -12.16
CA LYS A 464 27.01 24.24 -12.37
C LYS A 464 27.57 25.66 -12.42
N GLN A 465 28.48 25.98 -11.50
CA GLN A 465 29.19 27.26 -11.47
C GLN A 465 30.50 27.12 -12.26
N GLU A 466 30.61 27.82 -13.39
CA GLU A 466 31.88 28.22 -13.99
C GLU A 466 31.81 29.73 -14.27
N THR A 467 32.78 30.47 -13.72
CA THR A 467 33.06 31.92 -13.86
C THR A 467 33.50 32.26 -15.29
N GLN A 468 33.27 33.46 -15.87
CA GLN A 468 33.80 34.79 -15.52
C GLN A 468 33.17 35.89 -16.45
N PRO A 469 33.52 37.20 -16.35
CA PRO A 469 32.74 38.26 -15.71
C PRO A 469 32.12 39.28 -16.70
N ASP A 470 31.13 40.05 -16.25
CA ASP A 470 30.85 41.40 -16.78
C ASP A 470 30.47 42.36 -15.64
N GLU A 471 30.83 43.62 -15.84
CA GLU A 471 31.08 44.70 -14.86
C GLU A 471 29.92 45.13 -13.94
N PRO A 472 30.24 45.75 -12.78
CA PRO A 472 29.28 45.98 -11.71
C PRO A 472 28.39 47.20 -12.00
N VAL A 473 27.07 46.98 -12.03
CA VAL A 473 26.11 48.05 -11.79
C VAL A 473 25.71 47.93 -10.33
N THR A 474 26.16 48.88 -9.51
CA THR A 474 25.81 49.03 -8.09
C THR A 474 24.32 49.35 -7.94
N PRO A 475 23.52 48.48 -7.30
CA PRO A 475 22.20 48.84 -6.80
C PRO A 475 22.28 49.16 -5.31
N ASP A 476 21.57 50.22 -4.92
CA ASP A 476 21.52 50.78 -3.58
C ASP A 476 21.19 49.74 -2.48
N GLU A 477 21.86 49.88 -1.33
CA GLU A 477 21.71 49.07 -0.13
C GLU A 477 20.25 49.01 0.36
N PRO A 478 19.69 47.81 0.60
CA PRO A 478 18.45 47.69 1.35
C PRO A 478 18.72 47.82 2.85
N ALA A 479 17.85 48.55 3.53
CA ALA A 479 17.85 48.70 4.97
C ALA A 479 17.72 47.33 5.67
N ASP A 480 18.49 47.19 6.74
CA ASP A 480 18.73 46.01 7.56
C ASP A 480 17.46 45.54 8.30
N GLU A 481 16.80 44.49 7.79
CA GLU A 481 15.71 43.79 8.51
C GLU A 481 16.25 42.55 9.23
N GLY A 482 16.72 42.78 10.46
CA GLY A 482 16.49 41.92 11.64
C GLY A 482 16.67 40.40 11.53
N LYS A 483 17.73 39.91 10.86
CA LYS A 483 18.12 38.50 10.97
C LYS A 483 18.69 38.21 12.36
N THR A 484 18.35 37.05 12.91
CA THR A 484 18.92 36.56 14.16
C THR A 484 19.46 35.15 13.96
N GLY A 485 20.56 34.82 14.62
CA GLY A 485 21.19 33.51 14.52
C GLY A 485 20.49 32.50 15.42
N LEU A 486 19.97 31.43 14.85
CA LEU A 486 19.41 30.27 15.55
C LEU A 486 20.45 29.14 15.57
N ARG A 487 20.82 28.65 16.75
CA ARG A 487 21.68 27.46 16.85
C ARG A 487 20.87 26.22 16.47
N ILE A 488 21.47 25.33 15.69
CA ILE A 488 20.87 24.06 15.28
C ILE A 488 21.43 22.94 16.16
N ASP A 489 20.59 22.33 17.00
CA ASP A 489 20.99 21.22 17.86
C ASP A 489 20.39 19.92 17.30
N VAL A 490 21.28 19.01 16.91
CA VAL A 490 20.95 17.69 16.33
C VAL A 490 21.65 16.59 17.12
N PRO A 491 21.12 15.36 17.11
CA PRO A 491 21.79 14.21 17.68
C PRO A 491 23.19 14.00 17.10
N LEU A 492 24.04 13.31 17.86
CA LEU A 492 25.31 12.83 17.35
C LEU A 492 25.09 12.00 16.08
N LYS A 493 25.95 12.25 15.08
CA LYS A 493 25.92 11.60 13.77
C LYS A 493 24.61 11.82 12.99
N MET A 494 23.96 12.96 13.23
CA MET A 494 22.85 13.45 12.43
C MET A 494 23.11 14.87 11.91
N ALA A 495 22.29 15.30 10.97
CA ALA A 495 22.22 16.64 10.42
C ALA A 495 20.77 16.98 10.09
N VAL A 496 20.49 18.26 9.82
CA VAL A 496 19.24 18.69 9.20
C VAL A 496 19.51 19.32 7.85
N VAL A 497 18.60 19.09 6.91
CA VAL A 497 18.61 19.77 5.61
C VAL A 497 17.39 20.68 5.52
N PHE A 498 17.61 21.96 5.25
CA PHE A 498 16.54 22.93 5.06
C PHE A 498 16.03 22.92 3.61
N GLU A 499 14.85 23.51 3.41
CA GLU A 499 14.20 23.68 2.10
C GLU A 499 15.08 24.34 1.02
N ASP A 500 16.09 25.12 1.43
CA ASP A 500 17.06 25.76 0.53
C ASP A 500 18.23 24.82 0.13
N GLY A 501 18.22 23.58 0.63
CA GLY A 501 19.25 22.56 0.41
C GLY A 501 20.46 22.69 1.34
N THR A 502 20.50 23.69 2.23
CA THR A 502 21.61 23.87 3.17
C THR A 502 21.54 22.83 4.27
N VAL A 503 22.66 22.14 4.49
CA VAL A 503 22.82 21.15 5.56
C VAL A 503 23.43 21.84 6.77
N TYR A 504 22.82 21.64 7.94
CA TYR A 504 23.35 22.10 9.22
C TYR A 504 23.65 20.91 10.13
N TYR A 505 24.83 20.94 10.74
CA TYR A 505 25.28 20.02 11.77
C TYR A 505 25.12 20.63 13.17
N GLY A 506 25.26 19.79 14.20
CA GLY A 506 25.06 20.22 15.59
C GLY A 506 25.97 21.36 16.00
N GLY A 507 25.39 22.43 16.53
CA GLY A 507 26.06 23.65 16.96
C GLY A 507 26.25 24.70 15.87
N GLU A 508 25.86 24.44 14.63
CA GLU A 508 25.92 25.44 13.56
C GLU A 508 24.81 26.48 13.69
N MET A 509 25.04 27.67 13.14
CA MET A 509 24.12 28.80 13.24
C MET A 509 23.40 29.02 11.92
N LYS A 510 22.06 29.04 11.96
CA LYS A 510 21.20 29.41 10.84
C LYS A 510 20.64 30.82 11.05
N ASP A 511 20.80 31.68 10.05
CA ASP A 511 20.07 32.96 10.04
C ASP A 511 18.57 32.70 9.85
N VAL A 512 17.77 33.22 10.78
CA VAL A 512 16.31 33.17 10.74
C VAL A 512 15.70 34.56 10.84
N THR A 513 14.44 34.64 10.42
CA THR A 513 13.62 35.86 10.44
C THR A 513 12.38 35.53 11.25
N VAL A 514 12.06 36.38 12.23
CA VAL A 514 10.90 36.21 13.10
C VAL A 514 9.60 36.20 12.28
N GLY A 515 8.71 35.25 12.57
CA GLY A 515 7.44 35.05 11.85
C GLY A 515 7.58 34.41 10.46
N LYS A 516 8.80 34.04 10.04
CA LYS A 516 9.01 33.24 8.82
C LYS A 516 9.05 31.76 9.18
N GLU A 517 8.30 30.97 8.44
CA GLU A 517 8.35 29.51 8.51
C GLU A 517 9.49 28.95 7.64
N TYR A 518 10.14 27.90 8.11
CA TYR A 518 11.19 27.17 7.41
C TYR A 518 10.90 25.67 7.46
N ALA A 519 10.94 24.97 6.33
CA ALA A 519 10.87 23.52 6.32
C ALA A 519 12.27 22.87 6.42
N PHE A 520 12.36 21.73 7.12
CA PHE A 520 13.58 20.95 7.25
C PHE A 520 13.29 19.45 7.41
N GLN A 521 14.30 18.61 7.15
CA GLN A 521 14.25 17.16 7.32
C GLN A 521 15.47 16.67 8.11
N MET A 522 15.26 15.66 8.95
CA MET A 522 16.33 14.98 9.69
C MET A 522 17.11 14.05 8.77
N CYS A 523 18.43 13.98 8.97
CA CYS A 523 19.33 13.13 8.20
C CYS A 523 20.28 12.37 9.13
N ALA A 524 20.47 11.08 8.91
CA ALA A 524 21.63 10.36 9.44
C ALA A 524 22.83 10.63 8.55
N VAL A 525 24.01 10.90 9.13
CA VAL A 525 25.24 11.12 8.35
C VAL A 525 25.91 9.78 8.04
N ASN A 526 26.80 9.73 7.05
CA ASN A 526 27.71 8.61 6.89
C ASN A 526 28.77 8.65 8.00
N TRP A 527 28.90 7.60 8.81
CA TRP A 527 29.76 7.59 9.98
C TRP A 527 31.25 7.55 9.64
N ASP A 528 31.60 6.99 8.48
CA ASP A 528 32.98 6.85 8.01
C ASP A 528 33.59 8.21 7.68
N ASN A 529 32.80 9.12 7.10
CA ASN A 529 33.26 10.45 6.69
C ASN A 529 32.61 11.62 7.43
N GLY A 530 31.59 11.35 8.26
CA GLY A 530 30.86 12.32 9.07
C GLY A 530 29.96 13.27 8.27
N LYS A 531 29.62 12.95 7.01
CA LYS A 531 28.90 13.86 6.12
C LYS A 531 27.51 13.37 5.75
N PHE A 532 26.61 14.33 5.56
CA PHE A 532 25.39 14.15 4.80
C PHE A 532 25.48 14.86 3.43
N ASP A 533 25.18 14.15 2.34
CA ASP A 533 24.89 14.74 1.02
C ASP A 533 24.02 13.82 0.14
N ASP A 534 23.40 14.40 -0.88
CA ASP A 534 22.51 13.69 -1.82
C ASP A 534 23.24 12.67 -2.73
N ASN A 535 24.57 12.54 -2.62
CA ASN A 535 25.36 11.56 -3.39
C ASN A 535 25.58 10.24 -2.64
N GLY A 536 24.84 10.01 -1.54
CA GLY A 536 24.85 8.75 -0.79
C GLY A 536 25.80 8.76 0.41
N ASN A 537 26.15 9.93 0.94
CA ASN A 537 26.72 10.04 2.28
C ASN A 537 25.57 10.27 3.26
N GLY A 538 25.08 9.23 3.92
CA GLY A 538 23.97 9.34 4.88
C GLY A 538 22.59 9.12 4.27
N ILE A 539 21.56 9.18 5.13
CA ILE A 539 20.16 8.91 4.80
C ILE A 539 19.29 10.08 5.25
N ARG A 540 18.42 10.56 4.36
CA ARG A 540 17.44 11.63 4.63
C ARG A 540 16.09 11.03 4.98
N GLY A 541 15.50 11.51 6.07
CA GLY A 541 14.14 11.14 6.48
C GLY A 541 13.09 11.66 5.54
N THR A 542 11.96 10.95 5.42
CA THR A 542 10.84 11.37 4.57
C THR A 542 9.89 12.35 5.28
N VAL A 543 9.96 12.45 6.61
CA VAL A 543 9.14 13.40 7.39
C VAL A 543 9.71 14.82 7.26
N VAL A 544 8.90 15.72 6.70
CA VAL A 544 9.19 17.16 6.63
C VAL A 544 8.63 17.85 7.88
N TYR A 545 9.51 18.51 8.62
CA TYR A 545 9.16 19.34 9.76
C TYR A 545 9.16 20.81 9.36
N ARG A 546 8.39 21.62 10.08
CA ARG A 546 8.34 23.08 9.91
C ARG A 546 8.78 23.74 11.20
N MET A 547 9.55 24.81 11.12
CA MET A 547 9.87 25.66 12.26
C MET A 547 9.49 27.10 12.01
N GLU A 548 9.13 27.80 13.08
CA GLU A 548 8.91 29.24 13.10
C GLU A 548 9.47 29.80 14.40
N VAL A 549 10.13 30.96 14.32
CA VAL A 549 10.61 31.66 15.52
C VAL A 549 9.73 32.86 15.80
N VAL A 550 9.32 33.04 17.06
CA VAL A 550 8.41 34.10 17.51
C VAL A 550 8.96 34.80 18.75
N HIS A 551 8.51 36.03 18.99
CA HIS A 551 8.87 36.75 20.23
C HIS A 551 8.14 36.19 21.46
N GLN A 552 8.68 36.45 22.65
CA GLN A 552 8.23 35.93 23.94
C GLN A 552 6.73 36.12 24.19
N ASN A 553 6.17 37.28 23.81
CA ASN A 553 4.76 37.58 24.06
C ASN A 553 3.84 36.67 23.22
N GLU A 554 4.17 36.49 21.95
CA GLU A 554 3.42 35.61 21.05
C GLU A 554 3.60 34.14 21.46
N PHE A 555 4.83 33.74 21.79
CA PHE A 555 5.12 32.41 22.33
C PHE A 555 4.25 32.08 23.54
N ASN A 556 4.10 33.01 24.49
CA ASN A 556 3.32 32.79 25.71
C ASN A 556 1.83 32.56 25.42
N GLU A 557 1.24 33.27 24.46
CA GLU A 557 -0.15 33.09 24.06
C GLU A 557 -0.34 31.74 23.36
N LEU A 558 0.53 31.40 22.39
CA LEU A 558 0.50 30.12 21.69
C LEU A 558 0.72 28.95 22.65
N ALA A 559 1.64 29.08 23.61
CA ALA A 559 1.92 28.06 24.61
C ALA A 559 0.73 27.83 25.55
N LYS A 560 -0.08 28.87 25.82
CA LYS A 560 -1.29 28.74 26.62
C LYS A 560 -2.34 27.92 25.88
N THR A 561 -2.60 28.23 24.61
CA THR A 561 -3.53 27.47 23.76
C THR A 561 -3.06 26.03 23.56
N ALA A 562 -1.77 25.82 23.29
CA ALA A 562 -1.21 24.48 23.10
C ALA A 562 -1.36 23.59 24.35
N LYS A 563 -1.26 24.16 25.56
CA LYS A 563 -1.48 23.43 26.83
C LYS A 563 -2.94 23.00 27.05
N GLU A 564 -3.90 23.54 26.31
CA GLU A 564 -5.30 23.11 26.36
C GLU A 564 -5.53 21.81 25.56
N ASP A 565 -4.60 21.43 24.69
CA ASP A 565 -4.63 20.21 23.87
C ASP A 565 -3.30 19.42 23.97
N PRO A 566 -3.04 18.79 25.13
CA PRO A 566 -1.78 18.08 25.39
C PRO A 566 -1.62 16.79 24.58
N ASP A 567 -2.70 16.27 23.97
CA ASP A 567 -2.67 15.08 23.11
C ASP A 567 -2.03 15.41 21.76
N ARG A 568 -2.21 16.64 21.27
CA ARG A 568 -1.61 17.12 20.02
C ARG A 568 -0.29 17.85 20.24
N TYR A 569 -0.20 18.70 21.25
CA TYR A 569 0.94 19.60 21.42
C TYR A 569 1.83 19.24 22.61
N THR A 570 3.14 19.33 22.41
CA THR A 570 4.12 19.28 23.49
C THR A 570 4.73 20.66 23.69
N VAL A 571 4.57 21.24 24.89
CA VAL A 571 5.19 22.51 25.26
C VAL A 571 6.34 22.23 26.23
N LYS A 572 7.58 22.47 25.79
CA LYS A 572 8.80 22.18 26.56
C LYS A 572 9.75 23.37 26.49
N GLY A 573 9.96 24.04 27.62
CA GLY A 573 10.92 25.15 27.70
C GLY A 573 10.61 26.28 26.72
N ILE A 574 11.40 26.38 25.65
CA ILE A 574 11.35 27.43 24.63
C ILE A 574 10.59 27.00 23.36
N ASP A 575 10.06 25.77 23.34
CA ASP A 575 9.44 25.16 22.16
C ASP A 575 7.98 24.77 22.39
N ILE A 576 7.18 24.95 21.34
CA ILE A 576 5.85 24.35 21.18
C ILE A 576 5.92 23.43 19.96
N ILE A 577 5.68 22.14 20.15
CA ILE A 577 5.74 21.12 19.11
C ILE A 577 4.32 20.63 18.82
N ASP A 578 3.85 20.82 17.58
CA ASP A 578 2.65 20.17 17.05
C ASP A 578 3.02 18.76 16.56
N ASN A 579 2.71 17.75 17.36
CA ASN A 579 3.08 16.36 17.07
C ASN A 579 2.33 15.79 15.86
N VAL A 580 1.19 16.39 15.50
CA VAL A 580 0.37 15.97 14.35
C VAL A 580 0.78 16.76 13.10
N GLY A 581 0.82 18.09 13.19
CA GLY A 581 1.18 18.99 12.09
C GLY A 581 2.67 19.08 11.78
N LYS A 582 3.53 18.46 12.60
CA LYS A 582 5.01 18.46 12.48
C LYS A 582 5.61 19.86 12.44
N LYS A 583 5.05 20.78 13.22
CA LYS A 583 5.49 22.18 13.33
C LYS A 583 6.08 22.47 14.70
N ILE A 584 7.17 23.23 14.74
CA ILE A 584 7.85 23.68 15.95
C ILE A 584 7.79 25.20 15.99
N ILE A 585 7.43 25.77 17.12
CA ILE A 585 7.43 27.21 17.36
C ILE A 585 8.43 27.49 18.48
N ILE A 586 9.44 28.31 18.19
CA ILE A 586 10.60 28.55 19.06
C ILE A 586 10.55 29.99 19.56
N ASN A 587 10.75 30.18 20.85
CA ASN A 587 10.90 31.51 21.44
C ASN A 587 12.29 32.09 21.16
N ILE A 588 12.34 33.15 20.35
CA ILE A 588 13.59 33.79 19.93
C ILE A 588 14.24 34.66 21.01
N ASP A 589 13.46 35.11 21.99
CA ASP A 589 13.94 35.99 23.07
C ASP A 589 14.46 35.20 24.27
N ALA A 590 14.40 33.87 24.21
CA ALA A 590 14.83 33.02 25.30
C ALA A 590 16.36 32.99 25.46
N LYS A 591 16.80 32.72 26.68
CA LYS A 591 18.22 32.45 26.94
C LYS A 591 18.56 31.07 26.35
N ASP A 592 19.56 31.04 25.48
CA ASP A 592 20.00 29.82 24.78
C ASP A 592 19.00 29.30 23.73
N THR A 593 18.45 30.19 22.91
CA THR A 593 17.55 29.81 21.79
C THR A 593 18.24 28.92 20.77
N HIS A 594 17.62 27.79 20.46
CA HIS A 594 18.08 26.80 19.48
C HIS A 594 16.89 26.05 18.88
N LEU A 595 17.12 25.37 17.76
CA LEU A 595 16.23 24.33 17.24
C LEU A 595 16.64 23.00 17.90
N GLU A 596 15.86 22.53 18.88
CA GLU A 596 16.07 21.26 19.59
C GLU A 596 15.49 20.09 18.76
N THR A 597 16.33 19.36 18.03
CA THR A 597 15.92 18.13 17.31
C THR A 597 16.51 16.86 17.92
N ASP A 598 17.25 16.97 19.02
CA ASP A 598 17.90 15.84 19.71
C ASP A 598 16.97 15.06 20.66
N VAL A 599 15.66 15.13 20.39
CA VAL A 599 14.62 14.34 21.04
C VAL A 599 13.99 13.30 20.09
N ASN A 600 13.51 12.19 20.65
CA ASN A 600 12.99 11.03 19.91
C ASN A 600 11.73 11.30 19.05
N SER A 601 11.21 12.54 19.02
CA SER A 601 10.10 12.94 18.15
C SER A 601 10.54 13.22 16.70
N PHE A 602 11.84 13.37 16.47
CA PHE A 602 12.42 13.74 15.17
C PHE A 602 13.24 12.61 14.52
N PHE A 603 13.71 11.67 15.32
CA PHE A 603 14.51 10.53 14.93
C PHE A 603 14.28 9.40 15.94
N MET A 604 14.67 8.18 15.60
CA MET A 604 14.68 7.06 16.55
C MET A 604 16.11 6.56 16.73
N ALA A 605 16.51 6.35 18.00
CA ALA A 605 17.68 5.55 18.32
C ALA A 605 17.31 4.08 18.22
N TYR A 606 17.68 3.44 17.11
CA TYR A 606 17.29 2.07 16.80
C TYR A 606 18.37 1.08 17.26
N ARG A 607 18.00 0.05 18.02
CA ARG A 607 18.89 -1.03 18.45
C ARG A 607 18.53 -2.32 17.73
N PHE A 608 19.53 -3.07 17.29
CA PHE A 608 19.34 -4.33 16.58
C PHE A 608 19.56 -5.50 17.53
N HIS A 609 18.58 -6.41 17.58
CA HIS A 609 18.64 -7.66 18.33
C HIS A 609 18.64 -8.83 17.34
N PHE A 610 19.36 -9.91 17.66
CA PHE A 610 19.46 -11.09 16.78
C PHE A 610 19.22 -12.35 17.62
N GLU A 611 18.48 -13.32 17.12
CA GLU A 611 18.09 -14.51 17.89
C GLU A 611 19.27 -15.44 18.19
N GLY A 612 19.25 -16.08 19.37
CA GLY A 612 19.97 -17.34 19.58
C GLY A 612 21.48 -17.29 19.83
N GLN A 613 22.06 -16.22 20.41
CA GLN A 613 23.25 -16.16 21.32
C GLN A 613 23.84 -14.72 21.41
N ASP A 614 24.53 -14.39 22.53
CA ASP A 614 25.25 -13.13 22.80
C ASP A 614 26.63 -13.09 22.10
N TYR A 615 26.66 -13.09 20.77
CA TYR A 615 27.89 -12.71 20.06
C TYR A 615 27.98 -11.19 19.94
N ASN A 616 29.20 -10.65 19.83
CA ASN A 616 29.45 -9.26 19.49
C ASN A 616 28.86 -8.95 18.09
N LYS A 617 27.66 -8.37 18.02
CA LYS A 617 26.87 -8.26 16.78
C LYS A 617 27.25 -7.02 16.00
N GLN A 618 27.84 -7.24 14.81
CA GLN A 618 28.24 -6.19 13.90
C GLN A 618 27.07 -5.88 12.95
N THR A 619 26.59 -4.63 12.97
CA THR A 619 25.53 -4.15 12.08
C THR A 619 26.10 -3.22 11.03
N GLY A 620 25.72 -3.42 9.78
CA GLY A 620 25.96 -2.47 8.70
C GLY A 620 24.65 -1.84 8.25
N ILE A 621 24.67 -0.53 8.00
CA ILE A 621 23.55 0.19 7.38
C ILE A 621 24.16 0.93 6.20
N LYS A 622 23.84 0.52 4.99
CA LYS A 622 24.43 1.10 3.78
C LYS A 622 24.27 2.62 3.83
N GLN A 623 25.35 3.36 3.48
CA GLN A 623 25.44 4.82 3.51
C GLN A 623 25.46 5.48 4.90
N VAL A 624 25.17 4.77 5.99
CA VAL A 624 25.27 5.30 7.38
C VAL A 624 26.42 4.64 8.13
N ILE A 625 26.49 3.31 8.14
CA ILE A 625 27.52 2.48 8.76
C ILE A 625 27.96 1.44 7.72
N ASN A 626 28.89 1.80 6.83
CA ASN A 626 29.34 0.88 5.78
C ASN A 626 30.31 -0.16 6.32
N THR A 627 31.09 0.19 7.33
CA THR A 627 31.94 -0.75 8.07
C THR A 627 31.11 -1.35 9.20
N PRO A 628 30.93 -2.68 9.27
CA PRO A 628 30.15 -3.31 10.34
C PRO A 628 30.76 -2.99 11.71
N LEU A 629 29.96 -2.42 12.60
CA LEU A 629 30.37 -2.03 13.95
C LEU A 629 29.52 -2.73 15.00
N GLU A 630 30.13 -3.04 16.14
CA GLU A 630 29.42 -3.44 17.36
C GLU A 630 28.67 -2.20 17.89
N SER A 631 27.42 -2.02 17.46
CA SER A 631 26.62 -0.83 17.82
C SER A 631 25.49 -1.18 18.79
N LEU A 632 25.39 -0.42 19.89
CA LEU A 632 24.31 -0.54 20.86
C LEU A 632 23.08 0.32 20.49
N SER A 633 23.17 1.24 19.52
CA SER A 633 22.04 1.89 18.85
C SER A 633 22.51 2.82 17.72
N VAL A 634 21.67 3.08 16.73
CA VAL A 634 21.93 4.00 15.62
C VAL A 634 20.80 5.00 15.52
N ASN A 635 21.13 6.30 15.47
CA ASN A 635 20.13 7.35 15.28
C ASN A 635 19.71 7.42 13.81
N LEU A 636 18.42 7.22 13.55
CA LEU A 636 17.86 7.13 12.21
C LEU A 636 16.66 8.07 12.07
N PRO A 637 16.52 8.78 10.94
CA PRO A 637 15.44 9.73 10.76
C PRO A 637 14.12 9.02 10.48
N LEU A 638 13.03 9.55 11.04
CA LEU A 638 11.70 8.95 10.93
C LEU A 638 11.18 8.92 9.48
N GLY A 639 10.36 7.91 9.20
CA GLY A 639 9.76 7.65 7.89
C GLY A 639 10.73 7.09 6.85
N SER A 640 11.97 6.80 7.24
CA SER A 640 12.95 6.14 6.36
C SER A 640 12.79 4.63 6.46
N THR A 641 12.84 3.94 5.31
CA THR A 641 13.10 2.50 5.27
C THR A 641 14.60 2.29 5.09
N ILE A 642 15.22 1.51 5.97
CA ILE A 642 16.65 1.22 5.91
C ILE A 642 16.89 -0.28 5.77
N THR A 643 17.84 -0.67 4.93
CA THR A 643 18.34 -2.05 4.93
C THR A 643 19.43 -2.19 5.98
N CYS A 644 19.16 -3.02 6.98
CA CYS A 644 20.10 -3.40 8.02
C CYS A 644 20.75 -4.74 7.66
N ASP A 645 22.06 -4.74 7.51
CA ASP A 645 22.87 -5.92 7.23
C ASP A 645 23.46 -6.50 8.53
N ALA A 646 23.27 -7.80 8.71
CA ALA A 646 23.83 -8.61 9.78
C ALA A 646 25.19 -9.17 9.36
N TYR A 647 26.20 -9.07 10.22
CA TYR A 647 27.53 -9.63 9.96
C TYR A 647 27.98 -10.63 11.03
N HIS A 648 28.68 -11.67 10.59
CA HIS A 648 29.45 -12.59 11.43
C HIS A 648 30.89 -12.64 10.92
N ASN A 649 31.86 -12.31 11.77
CA ASN A 649 33.29 -12.18 11.38
C ASN A 649 33.51 -11.27 10.15
N TYR A 650 32.82 -10.13 10.07
CA TYR A 650 32.83 -9.21 8.91
C TYR A 650 32.32 -9.81 7.59
N GLU A 651 31.76 -11.01 7.61
CA GLU A 651 31.02 -11.58 6.49
C GLU A 651 29.52 -11.35 6.71
N LYS A 652 28.86 -10.80 5.68
CA LYS A 652 27.41 -10.56 5.73
C LYS A 652 26.68 -11.90 5.77
N VAL A 653 25.82 -12.08 6.77
CA VAL A 653 25.05 -13.33 6.99
C VAL A 653 23.56 -13.16 6.75
N ASN A 654 23.02 -11.95 6.91
CA ASN A 654 21.59 -11.68 6.70
C ASN A 654 21.33 -10.19 6.44
N SER A 655 20.10 -9.84 6.04
CA SER A 655 19.60 -8.47 5.91
C SER A 655 18.12 -8.40 6.28
N ALA A 656 17.69 -7.24 6.77
CA ALA A 656 16.28 -6.91 6.92
C ALA A 656 16.04 -5.44 6.57
N ASP A 657 14.92 -5.15 5.92
CA ASP A 657 14.46 -3.79 5.70
C ASP A 657 13.57 -3.34 6.87
N ILE A 658 13.88 -2.19 7.43
CA ILE A 658 13.24 -1.69 8.65
C ILE A 658 12.70 -0.29 8.40
N LEU A 659 11.41 -0.09 8.64
CA LEU A 659 10.79 1.24 8.65
C LEU A 659 11.01 1.91 10.01
N ILE A 660 11.62 3.10 9.99
CA ILE A 660 11.91 3.86 11.20
C ILE A 660 10.71 4.74 11.57
N THR A 661 10.02 4.41 12.66
CA THR A 661 8.85 5.16 13.18
C THR A 661 8.92 5.38 14.69
N ASN A 662 8.08 6.26 15.24
CA ASN A 662 8.04 6.55 16.69
C ASN A 662 7.59 5.36 17.56
N ASN A 663 6.97 4.33 16.99
CA ASN A 663 6.49 3.16 17.73
C ASN A 663 7.53 2.04 17.84
N SER A 664 8.74 2.24 17.30
CA SER A 664 9.78 1.20 17.25
C SER A 664 10.57 1.01 18.56
N GLY A 665 10.08 1.51 19.70
CA GLY A 665 10.78 1.43 20.99
C GLY A 665 9.91 1.40 22.25
N GLU A 666 8.57 1.41 22.15
CA GLU A 666 7.67 1.25 23.31
C GLU A 666 6.85 -0.04 23.19
N GLY A 667 7.50 -1.17 23.48
CA GLY A 667 6.89 -2.30 24.18
C GLY A 667 5.77 -3.11 23.51
N ILE A 668 5.36 -2.84 22.28
CA ILE A 668 4.41 -3.70 21.55
C ILE A 668 4.73 -3.66 20.05
N TYR A 669 5.81 -4.31 19.65
CA TYR A 669 5.91 -5.21 18.49
C TYR A 669 7.21 -5.98 18.71
N GLU A 670 7.13 -7.28 18.46
CA GLU A 670 8.06 -8.33 18.87
C GLU A 670 9.50 -8.00 18.53
N ASP A 671 10.44 -8.44 19.37
CA ASP A 671 11.83 -8.61 18.96
C ASP A 671 11.80 -9.32 17.59
N GLU A 672 12.19 -8.64 16.49
CA GLU A 672 12.31 -9.29 15.19
C GLU A 672 13.47 -10.28 15.27
N PHE A 673 13.12 -11.51 15.59
CA PHE A 673 14.02 -12.64 15.59
C PHE A 673 14.26 -13.06 14.14
N LEU A 674 15.49 -12.84 13.65
CA LEU A 674 15.96 -13.35 12.36
C LEU A 674 15.98 -14.89 12.36
N THR A 675 14.83 -15.50 12.10
CA THR A 675 14.66 -16.95 11.98
C THR A 675 14.91 -17.39 10.54
N SER A 676 16.12 -17.89 10.27
CA SER A 676 16.27 -18.89 9.21
C SER A 676 17.36 -19.90 9.59
N VAL A 677 17.01 -20.82 10.49
CA VAL A 677 17.65 -22.13 10.52
C VAL A 677 16.65 -23.10 9.89
N ASN A 678 16.86 -23.41 8.61
CA ASN A 678 16.19 -24.55 7.98
C ASN A 678 16.59 -25.81 8.74
N ASP A 679 15.60 -26.56 9.20
CA ASP A 679 15.77 -27.67 10.12
C ASP A 679 16.54 -28.89 9.55
N TYR A 680 17.27 -29.53 10.47
CA TYR A 680 17.87 -30.88 10.48
C TYR A 680 19.34 -31.13 10.05
N THR A 681 20.09 -31.54 11.09
CA THR A 681 21.47 -32.06 11.23
C THR A 681 21.90 -33.22 10.30
N TRP A 682 23.17 -33.25 9.83
CA TRP A 682 24.27 -34.07 10.41
C TRP A 682 25.60 -34.00 9.60
N LYS A 683 26.70 -33.90 10.37
CA LYS A 683 28.16 -33.94 10.06
C LYS A 683 28.84 -32.68 9.54
#